data_AF-A0A2E3DLK9-F1
#
_entry.id   AF-A0A2E3DLK9-F1
#
_cell.length_a   1.000
_cell.length_b   1.000
_cell.length_c   1.000
_cell.angle_alpha   90.00
_cell.angle_beta   90.00
_cell.angle_gamma   90.00
#
_symmetry.space_group_name_H-M   'P 1'
#
loop_
_entity.id
_entity.type
_entity.pdbx_description
1 polymer ?
#
loop_
_entity_poly.entity_id
_entity_poly.type
_entity_poly.pdbx_seq_one_letter_code
_entity_poly.pdbx_strand_id
1 'polypeptide(L)'
;MVRITITTWLCIAYTGWIHVCHAADKNDPYQCVYSTSAITIDGKADEIAWRASKILSPFVVPVSGDAAKTETSVKLAWDLDYFYFYAEMEDANVIATKRKHDASLWFEDVFELFLRPSANHAGYYEFQVSPLGTTFDIYWPNAENRSETFLQQLTANNFNFEVVTARHADGWKVEGRILWRDMKMTGGRPAADEVWSFALCRYDYQNDKDAELSSSAHLSDENFHQLDEYGQIKFVKPPMLTGAFENTASRVIGAPIPPPPFKAVRKYEHFELKTPIFLALEPATNELLAITQDNPEGKCRLVRIHRETGELTEMLRMKGLAYNLCFHPDYSNNGYIFLGLNDASGAGSNGYVHRYTVKDGVIAPETQKLIIKWPSNGHNGAAVTFGHDGMLYVTTGDGTSDSDDDIAGQRLDHLLAKLLRLDVDSAKDETGYVVPKDNPFVGREATAPETYAYGLRNPWRITTDGKTGQIWIGNNGQDLWEQIYLVERGANWGWSVYEGSQPFYLERQLGPDPHTKPTFEHAHSEARSLTGGIVYYGDKYPQLQGAYIYGDYSTGKIWAGKHNGKRVIWHQEIADSQMAIACFLEDADGDLLVLDYQNGGEINKLVLNDQQDYSRSFPRRLSDSGIFADVASYKLKEGAIPYGVNSPLWSDGTHKTRHVVLTNPDDKIGVLDVGPWDFPEKTVIVKSFSLQMDEENPDSRQRIETRFMTKQDNEWVGYSYRWNKIQTEAFLVPDEGREEEFRISTADGMKPYKWKYPSRSECMMCHARAAKYVLGLQTAQLNRDFNYSGHIENQLSYLQRTGKLTLNTAGQHGKFAEQREMLSSFDKTVATEAVAKAKPDNGQRGPANDSLFAHAAEGAPKLAHINDQTASIEIRARSYIFSNCAQCHVGAGGGNSQMHFEWSRTLAEMKVIDVLPLHGLKGITDGKLIVPGQPDRSVLLKRMAIRGTGQMPLIATHQIDEEAVDVIRQWILNMPASDE
;
A
#
# COMPACT_ATOMS: atom_id res chain seq x y z
N MET A 1 -3.29 55.80 -41.92
CA MET A 1 -4.23 55.70 -43.06
C MET A 1 -4.05 54.30 -43.65
N VAL A 2 -4.83 53.25 -43.37
CA VAL A 2 -6.09 53.08 -42.59
C VAL A 2 -7.33 53.76 -43.19
N ARG A 3 -8.46 53.01 -43.20
CA ARG A 3 -9.71 53.15 -43.99
C ARG A 3 -9.50 52.68 -45.45
N ILE A 4 -10.45 52.02 -46.11
CA ILE A 4 -11.91 51.88 -45.85
C ILE A 4 -12.26 50.58 -45.08
N THR A 5 -13.51 50.46 -44.60
CA THR A 5 -13.97 49.54 -43.54
C THR A 5 -15.46 49.20 -43.68
N ILE A 6 -15.94 48.15 -42.97
CA ILE A 6 -17.37 47.90 -42.56
C ILE A 6 -18.31 47.46 -43.71
N THR A 7 -19.08 46.36 -43.67
CA THR A 7 -19.33 45.26 -42.69
C THR A 7 -19.55 43.91 -43.47
N THR A 8 -20.24 42.81 -43.10
CA THR A 8 -21.27 42.50 -42.06
C THR A 8 -21.37 40.99 -41.73
N TRP A 9 -21.61 40.67 -40.45
CA TRP A 9 -22.22 39.50 -39.79
C TRP A 9 -22.28 38.08 -40.45
N LEU A 10 -21.79 37.11 -39.65
CA LEU A 10 -22.43 35.86 -39.22
C LEU A 10 -23.22 34.99 -40.23
N CYS A 11 -22.69 33.79 -40.52
CA CYS A 11 -23.52 32.60 -40.75
C CYS A 11 -22.76 31.31 -40.37
N ILE A 12 -23.36 30.46 -39.52
CA ILE A 12 -22.83 29.12 -39.22
C ILE A 12 -23.39 28.17 -40.29
N ALA A 13 -22.51 27.51 -41.05
CA ALA A 13 -22.90 26.52 -42.04
C ALA A 13 -22.66 25.10 -41.52
N TYR A 14 -23.75 24.38 -41.23
CA TYR A 14 -23.73 22.93 -41.02
C TYR A 14 -23.24 22.24 -42.29
N THR A 15 -22.05 21.61 -42.26
CA THR A 15 -21.68 20.60 -43.26
C THR A 15 -22.18 19.24 -42.80
N GLY A 16 -23.47 18.99 -43.03
CA GLY A 16 -24.08 17.69 -42.72
C GLY A 16 -23.45 16.58 -43.54
N TRP A 17 -22.77 15.64 -42.88
CA TRP A 17 -22.30 14.41 -43.51
C TRP A 17 -23.50 13.52 -43.80
N ILE A 18 -23.94 13.51 -45.06
CA ILE A 18 -24.94 12.55 -45.55
C ILE A 18 -24.32 11.15 -45.46
N HIS A 19 -24.62 10.42 -44.39
CA HIS A 19 -24.39 8.98 -44.35
C HIS A 19 -25.29 8.33 -45.40
N VAL A 20 -24.67 7.74 -46.43
CA VAL A 20 -25.36 6.83 -47.33
C VAL A 20 -25.60 5.55 -46.54
N CYS A 21 -26.80 5.44 -45.97
CA CYS A 21 -27.26 4.25 -45.27
C CYS A 21 -27.17 3.04 -46.21
N HIS A 22 -26.11 2.25 -46.04
CA HIS A 22 -26.12 0.88 -46.52
C HIS A 22 -27.14 0.12 -45.67
N ALA A 23 -27.91 -0.77 -46.28
CA ALA A 23 -28.71 -1.72 -45.51
C ALA A 23 -27.75 -2.54 -44.64
N ALA A 24 -28.05 -2.69 -43.36
CA ALA A 24 -27.29 -3.57 -42.48
C ALA A 24 -27.44 -5.01 -43.00
N ASP A 25 -26.35 -5.78 -42.99
CA ASP A 25 -26.40 -7.16 -43.42
C ASP A 25 -27.13 -7.99 -42.35
N LYS A 26 -27.90 -9.02 -42.75
CA LYS A 26 -28.75 -9.77 -41.80
C LYS A 26 -27.97 -10.57 -40.76
N ASN A 27 -26.64 -10.59 -40.86
CA ASN A 27 -25.71 -11.31 -39.99
C ASN A 27 -24.87 -10.38 -39.08
N ASP A 28 -25.05 -9.05 -39.12
CA ASP A 28 -24.34 -8.13 -38.22
C ASP A 28 -24.84 -8.28 -36.77
N PRO A 29 -23.96 -8.51 -35.76
CA PRO A 29 -24.38 -8.59 -34.37
C PRO A 29 -25.08 -7.32 -33.87
N TYR A 30 -26.08 -7.48 -33.01
CA TYR A 30 -26.69 -6.36 -32.30
C TYR A 30 -25.62 -5.65 -31.44
N GLN A 31 -25.55 -4.33 -31.56
CA GLN A 31 -24.51 -3.52 -30.91
C GLN A 31 -24.98 -3.06 -29.52
N CYS A 32 -24.63 -3.82 -28.49
CA CYS A 32 -24.91 -3.47 -27.09
C CYS A 32 -23.98 -2.33 -26.64
N VAL A 33 -24.55 -1.15 -26.39
CA VAL A 33 -23.78 0.07 -26.14
C VAL A 33 -23.27 0.15 -24.71
N TYR A 34 -22.01 0.55 -24.54
CA TYR A 34 -21.43 0.79 -23.20
C TYR A 34 -21.92 2.14 -22.63
N SER A 35 -22.39 2.14 -21.39
CA SER A 35 -22.79 3.35 -20.66
C SER A 35 -21.63 3.92 -19.83
N THR A 36 -21.35 5.22 -19.99
CA THR A 36 -20.33 5.94 -19.19
C THR A 36 -20.84 6.47 -17.84
N SER A 37 -22.11 6.20 -17.53
CA SER A 37 -22.81 6.61 -16.32
C SER A 37 -23.81 5.53 -15.94
N ALA A 38 -24.05 5.33 -14.64
CA ALA A 38 -25.09 4.41 -14.19
C ALA A 38 -26.46 4.81 -14.79
N ILE A 39 -27.21 3.83 -15.26
CA ILE A 39 -28.61 3.99 -15.72
C ILE A 39 -29.52 3.87 -14.50
N THR A 40 -30.52 4.75 -14.40
CA THR A 40 -31.48 4.78 -13.29
C THR A 40 -32.70 3.96 -13.66
N ILE A 41 -32.93 2.83 -12.99
CA ILE A 41 -34.08 1.97 -13.27
C ILE A 41 -35.36 2.63 -12.72
N ASP A 42 -36.02 3.47 -13.54
CA ASP A 42 -37.26 4.17 -13.18
C ASP A 42 -38.39 4.05 -14.22
N GLY A 43 -38.14 3.30 -15.31
CA GLY A 43 -39.08 3.03 -16.39
C GLY A 43 -39.01 4.02 -17.55
N LYS A 44 -37.91 4.76 -17.73
CA LYS A 44 -37.75 5.76 -18.79
C LYS A 44 -36.46 5.54 -19.59
N ALA A 45 -36.60 5.26 -20.88
CA ALA A 45 -35.49 5.17 -21.84
C ALA A 45 -34.86 6.53 -22.19
N ASP A 46 -34.55 7.38 -21.20
CA ASP A 46 -34.13 8.77 -21.41
C ASP A 46 -32.62 9.04 -21.16
N GLU A 47 -31.84 8.12 -20.61
CA GLU A 47 -30.37 8.21 -20.51
C GLU A 47 -29.65 8.34 -21.87
N ILE A 48 -28.40 8.82 -21.82
CA ILE A 48 -27.51 8.91 -23.00
C ILE A 48 -27.33 7.52 -23.65
N ALA A 49 -27.18 6.46 -22.85
CA ALA A 49 -27.09 5.09 -23.36
C ALA A 49 -28.37 4.67 -24.12
N TRP A 50 -29.56 4.98 -23.58
CA TRP A 50 -30.83 4.70 -24.24
C TRP A 50 -31.12 5.56 -25.48
N ARG A 51 -30.49 6.72 -25.61
CA ARG A 51 -30.51 7.53 -26.84
C ARG A 51 -29.51 7.04 -27.89
N ALA A 52 -28.45 6.35 -27.48
CA ALA A 52 -27.41 5.79 -28.36
C ALA A 52 -27.69 4.33 -28.79
N SER A 53 -28.41 3.57 -27.98
CA SER A 53 -28.76 2.17 -28.25
C SER A 53 -29.74 2.04 -29.43
N LYS A 54 -29.49 1.07 -30.32
CA LYS A 54 -30.38 0.76 -31.44
C LYS A 54 -31.64 0.06 -30.92
N ILE A 55 -32.79 0.35 -31.51
CA ILE A 55 -34.00 -0.45 -31.29
C ILE A 55 -33.82 -1.80 -31.99
N LEU A 56 -34.10 -2.88 -31.27
CA LEU A 56 -34.32 -4.22 -31.80
C LEU A 56 -35.83 -4.40 -32.00
N SER A 57 -36.26 -4.36 -33.26
CA SER A 57 -37.57 -4.79 -33.76
C SER A 57 -37.44 -5.07 -35.29
N PRO A 58 -38.39 -5.78 -35.94
CA PRO A 58 -39.53 -6.49 -35.36
C PRO A 58 -39.11 -7.79 -34.66
N PHE A 59 -39.99 -8.29 -33.79
CA PHE A 59 -39.96 -9.67 -33.33
C PHE A 59 -40.73 -10.55 -34.34
N VAL A 60 -40.33 -11.82 -34.48
CA VAL A 60 -40.94 -12.79 -35.40
C VAL A 60 -41.52 -13.99 -34.66
N VAL A 61 -42.57 -14.57 -35.22
CA VAL A 61 -43.19 -15.80 -34.72
C VAL A 61 -42.29 -17.00 -35.07
N PRO A 62 -41.96 -17.90 -34.12
CA PRO A 62 -41.22 -19.13 -34.41
C PRO A 62 -41.90 -20.00 -35.49
N VAL A 63 -41.12 -20.85 -36.14
CA VAL A 63 -41.53 -21.75 -37.25
C VAL A 63 -41.96 -21.04 -38.53
N SER A 64 -42.81 -20.00 -38.49
CA SER A 64 -43.28 -19.29 -39.69
C SER A 64 -42.37 -18.14 -40.13
N GLY A 65 -41.72 -17.46 -39.18
CA GLY A 65 -40.88 -16.29 -39.45
C GLY A 65 -41.66 -15.02 -39.83
N ASP A 66 -42.99 -15.03 -39.71
CA ASP A 66 -43.84 -13.84 -39.85
C ASP A 66 -43.56 -12.84 -38.72
N ALA A 67 -43.85 -11.55 -38.94
CA ALA A 67 -43.81 -10.56 -37.86
C ALA A 67 -44.93 -10.83 -36.83
N ALA A 68 -44.63 -10.60 -35.55
CA ALA A 68 -45.62 -10.65 -34.47
C ALA A 68 -46.80 -9.67 -34.73
N LYS A 69 -47.99 -9.99 -34.20
CA LYS A 69 -49.22 -9.19 -34.35
C LYS A 69 -49.15 -7.82 -33.65
N THR A 70 -48.32 -7.72 -32.62
CA THR A 70 -48.13 -6.56 -31.74
C THR A 70 -46.66 -6.18 -31.73
N GLU A 71 -46.31 -4.88 -31.83
CA GLU A 71 -44.89 -4.51 -31.80
C GLU A 71 -44.26 -4.81 -30.43
N THR A 72 -43.02 -5.30 -30.47
CA THR A 72 -42.13 -5.40 -29.32
C THR A 72 -40.81 -4.78 -29.71
N SER A 73 -40.38 -3.78 -28.94
CA SER A 73 -39.19 -2.97 -29.21
C SER A 73 -38.26 -3.00 -28.01
N VAL A 74 -36.98 -3.31 -28.22
CA VAL A 74 -36.01 -3.46 -27.12
C VAL A 74 -34.73 -2.67 -27.39
N LYS A 75 -34.16 -2.10 -26.32
CA LYS A 75 -32.82 -1.51 -26.28
C LYS A 75 -31.99 -2.23 -25.25
N LEU A 76 -30.73 -2.52 -25.58
CA LEU A 76 -29.78 -3.14 -24.66
C LEU A 76 -28.56 -2.23 -24.47
N ALA A 77 -28.01 -2.23 -23.27
CA ALA A 77 -26.80 -1.50 -22.89
C ALA A 77 -26.02 -2.30 -21.82
N TRP A 78 -24.79 -1.89 -21.53
CA TRP A 78 -23.97 -2.49 -20.47
C TRP A 78 -23.01 -1.48 -19.84
N ASP A 79 -22.54 -1.78 -18.64
CA ASP A 79 -21.35 -1.15 -18.06
C ASP A 79 -20.46 -2.19 -17.36
N LEU A 80 -19.59 -1.75 -16.44
CA LEU A 80 -18.68 -2.62 -15.70
C LEU A 80 -19.37 -3.49 -14.63
N ASP A 81 -20.55 -3.09 -14.15
CA ASP A 81 -21.30 -3.80 -13.11
C ASP A 81 -22.51 -4.56 -13.67
N TYR A 82 -23.21 -4.01 -14.68
CA TYR A 82 -24.49 -4.56 -15.16
C TYR A 82 -24.61 -4.79 -16.68
N PHE A 83 -25.45 -5.76 -17.01
CA PHE A 83 -26.26 -5.75 -18.23
C PHE A 83 -27.54 -4.94 -18.00
N TYR A 84 -27.97 -4.17 -18.99
CA TYR A 84 -29.18 -3.34 -18.94
C TYR A 84 -30.10 -3.64 -20.14
N PHE A 85 -31.41 -3.63 -19.90
CA PHE A 85 -32.42 -3.71 -20.95
C PHE A 85 -33.60 -2.77 -20.68
N TYR A 86 -34.16 -2.22 -21.75
CA TYR A 86 -35.45 -1.53 -21.77
C TYR A 86 -36.29 -2.14 -22.89
N ALA A 87 -37.48 -2.66 -22.57
CA ALA A 87 -38.41 -3.24 -23.53
C ALA A 87 -39.79 -2.58 -23.41
N GLU A 88 -40.41 -2.27 -24.56
CA GLU A 88 -41.73 -1.65 -24.68
C GLU A 88 -42.55 -2.44 -25.71
N MET A 89 -43.74 -2.89 -25.29
CA MET A 89 -44.53 -3.96 -25.88
C MET A 89 -45.98 -3.53 -26.02
N GLU A 90 -46.50 -3.51 -27.26
CA GLU A 90 -47.92 -3.30 -27.52
C GLU A 90 -48.72 -4.49 -26.99
N ASP A 91 -49.78 -4.22 -26.23
CA ASP A 91 -50.57 -5.23 -25.54
C ASP A 91 -51.93 -4.66 -25.09
N ALA A 92 -53.00 -5.17 -25.68
CA ALA A 92 -54.37 -4.73 -25.37
C ALA A 92 -55.00 -5.49 -24.19
N ASN A 93 -54.40 -6.59 -23.71
CA ASN A 93 -55.09 -7.59 -22.86
C ASN A 93 -54.33 -8.00 -21.59
N VAL A 94 -53.07 -7.57 -21.41
CA VAL A 94 -52.14 -7.71 -20.25
C VAL A 94 -52.62 -8.60 -19.07
N ILE A 95 -52.56 -9.91 -19.29
CA ILE A 95 -52.74 -10.99 -18.32
C ILE A 95 -51.45 -11.17 -17.51
N ALA A 96 -51.43 -10.71 -16.26
CA ALA A 96 -50.44 -11.16 -15.29
C ALA A 96 -51.01 -11.22 -13.87
N THR A 97 -50.70 -12.30 -13.15
CA THR A 97 -51.32 -12.71 -11.89
C THR A 97 -50.30 -13.20 -10.87
N LYS A 98 -49.15 -13.71 -11.31
CA LYS A 98 -48.07 -14.23 -10.47
C LYS A 98 -47.40 -13.06 -9.75
N ARG A 99 -46.94 -13.33 -8.52
CA ARG A 99 -46.31 -12.33 -7.61
C ARG A 99 -45.15 -12.90 -6.79
N LYS A 100 -44.79 -14.15 -7.01
CA LYS A 100 -43.66 -14.81 -6.35
C LYS A 100 -42.53 -14.92 -7.36
N HIS A 101 -41.34 -14.50 -6.95
CA HIS A 101 -40.08 -14.85 -7.60
C HIS A 101 -40.02 -16.35 -7.90
N ASP A 102 -39.53 -16.70 -9.08
CA ASP A 102 -39.46 -18.06 -9.65
C ASP A 102 -40.81 -18.77 -9.79
N ALA A 103 -41.90 -18.02 -9.93
CA ALA A 103 -43.12 -18.58 -10.49
C ALA A 103 -42.91 -18.85 -11.99
N SER A 104 -43.55 -19.90 -12.52
CA SER A 104 -43.57 -20.20 -13.96
C SER A 104 -44.29 -19.08 -14.73
N LEU A 105 -43.56 -18.07 -15.21
CA LEU A 105 -44.17 -16.87 -15.81
C LEU A 105 -44.70 -17.12 -17.22
N TRP A 106 -44.11 -18.06 -17.97
CA TRP A 106 -44.52 -18.58 -19.29
C TRP A 106 -45.94 -19.19 -19.40
N PHE A 107 -46.82 -18.92 -18.44
CA PHE A 107 -48.26 -19.22 -18.45
C PHE A 107 -49.12 -17.96 -18.31
N GLU A 108 -48.51 -16.77 -18.42
CA GLU A 108 -49.13 -15.45 -18.49
C GLU A 108 -48.17 -14.53 -19.27
N ASP A 109 -48.47 -13.24 -19.45
CA ASP A 109 -47.60 -12.35 -20.21
C ASP A 109 -46.21 -12.23 -19.57
N VAL A 110 -45.18 -12.42 -20.40
CA VAL A 110 -43.79 -12.40 -19.95
C VAL A 110 -42.85 -11.97 -21.07
N PHE A 111 -41.88 -11.15 -20.71
CA PHE A 111 -40.71 -10.84 -21.52
C PHE A 111 -39.52 -11.67 -21.03
N GLU A 112 -38.84 -12.36 -21.92
CA GLU A 112 -37.76 -13.30 -21.61
C GLU A 112 -36.46 -12.90 -22.32
N LEU A 113 -35.33 -13.10 -21.63
CA LEU A 113 -33.97 -12.76 -22.06
C LEU A 113 -33.08 -14.00 -21.89
N PHE A 114 -32.54 -14.49 -22.99
CA PHE A 114 -31.60 -15.62 -23.02
C PHE A 114 -30.20 -15.14 -23.42
N LEU A 115 -29.19 -15.46 -22.62
CA LEU A 115 -27.78 -15.09 -22.86
C LEU A 115 -26.88 -16.32 -22.82
N ARG A 116 -26.17 -16.63 -23.92
CA ARG A 116 -25.20 -17.73 -24.04
C ARG A 116 -23.78 -17.20 -24.22
N PRO A 117 -22.95 -17.14 -23.16
CA PRO A 117 -21.62 -16.51 -23.19
C PRO A 117 -20.50 -17.27 -23.92
N SER A 118 -20.70 -18.55 -24.26
CA SER A 118 -19.71 -19.34 -25.00
C SER A 118 -20.39 -20.23 -26.03
N ALA A 119 -19.95 -20.14 -27.29
CA ALA A 119 -20.31 -21.09 -28.33
C ALA A 119 -19.66 -22.47 -28.14
N ASN A 120 -18.57 -22.55 -27.37
CA ASN A 120 -17.86 -23.80 -27.06
C ASN A 120 -18.43 -24.53 -25.83
N HIS A 121 -19.55 -24.05 -25.28
CA HIS A 121 -20.23 -24.64 -24.14
C HIS A 121 -21.77 -24.64 -24.35
N ALA A 122 -22.47 -25.53 -23.65
CA ALA A 122 -23.93 -25.66 -23.75
C ALA A 122 -24.69 -24.74 -22.78
N GLY A 123 -24.04 -24.29 -21.71
CA GLY A 123 -24.67 -23.54 -20.63
C GLY A 123 -24.86 -22.05 -20.91
N TYR A 124 -26.01 -21.53 -20.44
CA TYR A 124 -26.56 -20.21 -20.73
C TYR A 124 -27.40 -19.70 -19.55
N TYR A 125 -27.78 -18.43 -19.59
CA TYR A 125 -28.69 -17.81 -18.62
C TYR A 125 -30.04 -17.52 -19.26
N GLU A 126 -31.07 -17.55 -18.42
CA GLU A 126 -32.43 -17.13 -18.75
C GLU A 126 -32.94 -16.21 -17.63
N PHE A 127 -33.58 -15.11 -18.03
CA PHE A 127 -34.19 -14.11 -17.16
C PHE A 127 -35.58 -13.78 -17.70
N GLN A 128 -36.61 -13.80 -16.85
CA GLN A 128 -38.00 -13.52 -17.24
C GLN A 128 -38.62 -12.41 -16.39
N VAL A 129 -39.48 -11.55 -16.98
CA VAL A 129 -40.22 -10.49 -16.28
C VAL A 129 -41.68 -10.43 -16.73
N SER A 130 -42.63 -10.46 -15.80
CA SER A 130 -44.06 -10.25 -16.10
C SER A 130 -44.48 -8.77 -15.94
N PRO A 131 -45.61 -8.32 -16.55
CA PRO A 131 -46.20 -6.99 -16.35
C PRO A 131 -46.73 -6.69 -14.92
N LEU A 132 -46.26 -7.42 -13.90
CA LEU A 132 -46.38 -7.09 -12.48
C LEU A 132 -45.02 -6.85 -11.81
N GLY A 133 -43.91 -6.88 -12.55
CA GLY A 133 -42.54 -6.81 -12.01
C GLY A 133 -42.13 -8.08 -11.26
N THR A 134 -42.75 -9.23 -11.59
CA THR A 134 -42.33 -10.52 -11.03
C THR A 134 -41.22 -11.09 -11.90
N THR A 135 -40.15 -11.56 -11.26
CA THR A 135 -38.94 -12.08 -11.92
C THR A 135 -38.79 -13.60 -11.76
N PHE A 136 -38.07 -14.20 -12.70
CA PHE A 136 -37.49 -15.54 -12.63
C PHE A 136 -36.09 -15.46 -13.23
N ASP A 137 -35.10 -16.12 -12.64
CA ASP A 137 -33.73 -16.16 -13.15
C ASP A 137 -33.02 -17.49 -12.87
N ILE A 138 -32.21 -17.93 -13.84
CA ILE A 138 -31.56 -19.26 -13.78
C ILE A 138 -30.28 -19.31 -14.63
N TYR A 139 -29.30 -20.10 -14.18
CA TYR A 139 -28.23 -20.62 -15.02
C TYR A 139 -28.53 -22.07 -15.41
N TRP A 140 -28.64 -22.34 -16.71
CA TRP A 140 -28.76 -23.68 -17.26
C TRP A 140 -27.36 -24.22 -17.59
N PRO A 141 -26.91 -25.36 -17.02
CA PRO A 141 -25.65 -25.98 -17.43
C PRO A 141 -25.71 -26.64 -18.82
N ASN A 142 -26.87 -27.20 -19.17
CA ASN A 142 -27.25 -27.73 -20.49
C ASN A 142 -28.79 -27.74 -20.60
N ALA A 143 -29.35 -27.53 -21.79
CA ALA A 143 -30.79 -27.40 -22.01
C ALA A 143 -31.59 -28.70 -21.74
N GLU A 144 -30.98 -29.87 -21.86
CA GLU A 144 -31.65 -31.17 -21.73
C GLU A 144 -32.02 -31.54 -20.29
N ASN A 145 -31.37 -30.95 -19.28
CA ASN A 145 -31.30 -31.53 -17.93
C ASN A 145 -32.43 -31.10 -16.98
N ARG A 146 -33.69 -31.24 -17.42
CA ARG A 146 -34.93 -30.85 -16.71
C ARG A 146 -35.32 -31.81 -15.56
N SER A 147 -34.35 -32.16 -14.70
CA SER A 147 -34.47 -33.13 -13.59
C SER A 147 -34.43 -32.46 -12.20
N GLU A 148 -34.17 -33.19 -11.10
CA GLU A 148 -33.98 -32.57 -9.75
C GLU A 148 -32.92 -31.46 -9.73
N THR A 149 -31.95 -31.50 -10.65
CA THR A 149 -30.95 -30.44 -10.85
C THR A 149 -31.58 -29.09 -11.17
N PHE A 150 -32.76 -29.03 -11.79
CA PHE A 150 -33.52 -27.78 -12.01
C PHE A 150 -33.85 -27.11 -10.67
N LEU A 151 -34.49 -27.82 -9.74
CA LEU A 151 -34.86 -27.29 -8.42
C LEU A 151 -33.63 -26.89 -7.58
N GLN A 152 -32.50 -27.56 -7.79
CA GLN A 152 -31.24 -27.20 -7.16
C GLN A 152 -30.66 -25.90 -7.74
N GLN A 153 -30.63 -25.73 -9.07
CA GLN A 153 -30.12 -24.49 -9.70
C GLN A 153 -31.03 -23.28 -9.41
N LEU A 154 -32.35 -23.48 -9.35
CA LEU A 154 -33.37 -22.48 -9.00
C LEU A 154 -33.22 -21.93 -7.57
N THR A 155 -32.41 -22.56 -6.71
CA THR A 155 -32.25 -22.18 -5.30
C THR A 155 -30.79 -22.06 -4.84
N ALA A 156 -29.82 -22.42 -5.70
CA ALA A 156 -28.38 -22.34 -5.41
C ALA A 156 -27.74 -21.01 -5.83
N ASN A 157 -28.40 -20.24 -6.69
CA ASN A 157 -27.94 -18.94 -7.17
C ASN A 157 -28.95 -17.87 -6.73
N ASN A 158 -28.47 -16.67 -6.39
CA ASN A 158 -29.28 -15.56 -5.94
C ASN A 158 -28.88 -14.32 -6.75
N PHE A 159 -29.53 -14.13 -7.90
CA PHE A 159 -29.18 -13.05 -8.82
C PHE A 159 -29.80 -11.72 -8.35
N ASN A 160 -29.04 -10.64 -8.49
CA ASN A 160 -29.53 -9.28 -8.26
C ASN A 160 -30.18 -8.78 -9.56
N PHE A 161 -31.41 -9.23 -9.79
CA PHE A 161 -32.22 -8.92 -10.97
C PHE A 161 -33.26 -7.83 -10.60
N GLU A 162 -32.92 -6.57 -10.90
CA GLU A 162 -33.77 -5.42 -10.59
C GLU A 162 -34.58 -4.96 -11.80
N VAL A 163 -35.88 -4.70 -11.61
CA VAL A 163 -36.81 -4.29 -12.67
C VAL A 163 -37.81 -3.24 -12.20
N VAL A 164 -38.19 -2.34 -13.10
CA VAL A 164 -39.36 -1.45 -12.96
C VAL A 164 -40.27 -1.65 -14.17
N THR A 165 -41.52 -2.00 -13.92
CA THR A 165 -42.54 -2.24 -14.95
C THR A 165 -43.65 -1.19 -14.90
N ALA A 166 -44.09 -0.69 -16.05
CA ALA A 166 -45.23 0.22 -16.16
C ALA A 166 -46.19 -0.21 -17.27
N ARG A 167 -47.49 -0.21 -16.99
CA ARG A 167 -48.56 -0.44 -17.97
C ARG A 167 -49.08 0.89 -18.51
N HIS A 168 -49.45 0.92 -19.79
CA HIS A 168 -50.14 2.03 -20.46
C HIS A 168 -51.50 1.55 -21.02
N ALA A 169 -52.14 2.31 -21.91
CA ALA A 169 -53.51 2.02 -22.37
C ALA A 169 -53.57 0.96 -23.50
N ASP A 170 -52.41 0.73 -24.09
CA ASP A 170 -52.14 0.09 -25.38
C ASP A 170 -50.94 -0.88 -25.28
N GLY A 171 -50.43 -1.12 -24.07
CA GLY A 171 -49.25 -1.95 -23.85
C GLY A 171 -48.66 -1.89 -22.44
N TRP A 172 -47.45 -2.42 -22.32
CA TRP A 172 -46.62 -2.32 -21.13
C TRP A 172 -45.13 -2.23 -21.46
N LYS A 173 -44.33 -1.87 -20.47
CA LYS A 173 -42.88 -1.79 -20.57
C LYS A 173 -42.18 -2.25 -19.31
N VAL A 174 -40.93 -2.63 -19.49
CA VAL A 174 -39.98 -2.98 -18.44
C VAL A 174 -38.64 -2.28 -18.70
N GLU A 175 -38.06 -1.74 -17.65
CA GLU A 175 -36.64 -1.40 -17.57
C GLU A 175 -35.99 -2.25 -16.49
N GLY A 176 -34.77 -2.73 -16.70
CA GLY A 176 -34.09 -3.55 -15.70
C GLY A 176 -32.59 -3.70 -15.87
N ARG A 177 -31.95 -4.21 -14.82
CA ARG A 177 -30.52 -4.47 -14.75
C ARG A 177 -30.21 -5.82 -14.09
N ILE A 178 -29.14 -6.47 -14.57
CA ILE A 178 -28.65 -7.76 -14.10
C ILE A 178 -27.16 -7.61 -13.77
N LEU A 179 -26.77 -7.96 -12.54
CA LEU A 179 -25.39 -7.81 -12.07
C LEU A 179 -24.46 -8.87 -12.68
N TRP A 180 -23.38 -8.45 -13.36
CA TRP A 180 -22.40 -9.33 -14.02
C TRP A 180 -21.71 -10.33 -13.08
N ARG A 181 -21.77 -10.10 -11.76
CA ARG A 181 -21.11 -10.92 -10.73
C ARG A 181 -21.84 -12.21 -10.44
N ASP A 182 -23.14 -12.23 -10.65
CA ASP A 182 -23.97 -13.40 -10.40
C ASP A 182 -23.86 -14.37 -11.59
N MET A 183 -23.46 -13.85 -12.76
CA MET A 183 -23.02 -14.60 -13.94
C MET A 183 -21.60 -15.20 -13.82
N LYS A 184 -21.10 -15.46 -12.60
CA LYS A 184 -19.73 -15.96 -12.33
C LYS A 184 -19.41 -17.29 -13.01
N MET A 185 -20.40 -18.15 -13.25
CA MET A 185 -20.21 -19.46 -13.88
C MET A 185 -19.71 -19.39 -15.33
N THR A 186 -19.78 -18.20 -15.95
CA THR A 186 -19.26 -17.92 -17.31
C THR A 186 -18.20 -16.81 -17.31
N GLY A 187 -17.49 -16.64 -16.18
CA GLY A 187 -16.51 -15.57 -16.00
C GLY A 187 -17.10 -14.17 -15.82
N GLY A 188 -18.42 -14.03 -15.62
CA GLY A 188 -19.10 -12.75 -15.41
C GLY A 188 -19.06 -11.83 -16.64
N ARG A 189 -18.73 -10.56 -16.43
CA ARG A 189 -18.78 -9.47 -17.43
C ARG A 189 -18.17 -9.87 -18.79
N PRO A 190 -18.82 -9.59 -19.93
CA PRO A 190 -18.25 -9.75 -21.27
C PRO A 190 -17.03 -8.85 -21.47
N ALA A 191 -16.06 -9.31 -22.25
CA ALA A 191 -14.93 -8.50 -22.66
C ALA A 191 -15.34 -7.43 -23.69
N ALA A 192 -14.58 -6.36 -23.76
CA ALA A 192 -14.73 -5.32 -24.76
C ALA A 192 -14.67 -5.91 -26.18
N ASP A 193 -15.69 -5.61 -26.98
CA ASP A 193 -15.94 -6.14 -28.32
C ASP A 193 -16.20 -7.67 -28.40
N GLU A 194 -16.42 -8.36 -27.27
CA GLU A 194 -16.83 -9.77 -27.24
C GLU A 194 -18.24 -9.96 -27.84
N VAL A 195 -18.45 -11.12 -28.48
CA VAL A 195 -19.73 -11.50 -29.11
C VAL A 195 -20.28 -12.74 -28.41
N TRP A 196 -21.51 -12.65 -27.91
CA TRP A 196 -22.28 -13.76 -27.34
C TRP A 196 -23.47 -14.10 -28.24
N SER A 197 -24.06 -15.27 -28.06
CA SER A 197 -25.37 -15.60 -28.66
C SER A 197 -26.49 -15.21 -27.69
N PHE A 198 -27.59 -14.68 -28.20
CA PHE A 198 -28.75 -14.27 -27.40
C PHE A 198 -30.08 -14.40 -28.15
N ALA A 199 -31.15 -14.50 -27.38
CA ALA A 199 -32.51 -14.30 -27.85
C ALA A 199 -33.28 -13.46 -26.82
N LEU A 200 -34.18 -12.62 -27.32
CA LEU A 200 -35.24 -11.98 -26.55
C LEU A 200 -36.55 -12.59 -27.01
N CYS A 201 -37.42 -12.97 -26.09
CA CYS A 201 -38.66 -13.64 -26.41
C CYS A 201 -39.84 -13.02 -25.65
N ARG A 202 -41.06 -13.24 -26.15
CA ARG A 202 -42.30 -12.80 -25.51
C ARG A 202 -43.38 -13.86 -25.68
N TYR A 203 -44.13 -14.10 -24.61
CA TYR A 203 -45.49 -14.64 -24.69
C TYR A 203 -46.48 -13.46 -24.59
N ASP A 204 -47.40 -13.36 -25.56
CA ASP A 204 -48.51 -12.42 -25.60
C ASP A 204 -49.83 -13.22 -25.49
N TYR A 205 -50.48 -13.17 -24.33
CA TYR A 205 -51.69 -13.93 -24.01
C TYR A 205 -52.96 -13.14 -24.33
N GLN A 206 -53.49 -13.39 -25.53
CA GLN A 206 -54.74 -12.79 -25.99
C GLN A 206 -55.99 -13.33 -25.24
N ASN A 207 -55.88 -14.46 -24.54
CA ASN A 207 -56.87 -14.99 -23.60
C ASN A 207 -56.25 -16.01 -22.62
N ASP A 208 -57.05 -16.75 -21.84
CA ASP A 208 -56.59 -17.71 -20.82
C ASP A 208 -55.94 -19.00 -21.38
N LYS A 209 -55.76 -19.13 -22.70
CA LYS A 209 -55.29 -20.34 -23.39
C LYS A 209 -54.39 -20.07 -24.58
N ASP A 210 -54.70 -19.05 -25.37
CA ASP A 210 -54.01 -18.76 -26.63
C ASP A 210 -52.96 -17.66 -26.43
N ALA A 211 -51.68 -18.04 -26.47
CA ALA A 211 -50.55 -17.13 -26.54
C ALA A 211 -49.99 -17.04 -27.96
N GLU A 212 -49.56 -15.85 -28.38
CA GLU A 212 -48.57 -15.71 -29.44
C GLU A 212 -47.16 -15.74 -28.84
N LEU A 213 -46.33 -16.63 -29.35
CA LEU A 213 -44.90 -16.65 -29.07
C LEU A 213 -44.19 -15.81 -30.13
N SER A 214 -43.29 -14.93 -29.72
CA SER A 214 -42.43 -14.17 -30.64
C SER A 214 -41.01 -14.03 -30.10
N SER A 215 -40.03 -13.87 -30.99
CA SER A 215 -38.61 -13.78 -30.65
C SER A 215 -37.85 -12.77 -31.53
N SER A 216 -36.74 -12.27 -31.01
CA SER A 216 -35.71 -11.52 -31.77
C SER A 216 -34.94 -12.40 -32.77
N ALA A 217 -35.02 -13.73 -32.64
CA ALA A 217 -34.35 -14.70 -33.49
C ALA A 217 -35.38 -15.54 -34.27
N HIS A 218 -35.00 -16.01 -35.46
CA HIS A 218 -35.84 -16.92 -36.24
C HIS A 218 -35.59 -18.37 -35.80
N LEU A 219 -36.45 -18.90 -34.93
CA LEU A 219 -36.37 -20.26 -34.42
C LEU A 219 -37.18 -21.25 -35.28
N SER A 220 -36.70 -22.49 -35.44
CA SER A 220 -37.34 -23.54 -36.25
C SER A 220 -38.40 -24.37 -35.51
N ASP A 221 -38.63 -24.09 -34.22
CA ASP A 221 -39.50 -24.81 -33.29
C ASP A 221 -40.22 -23.82 -32.36
N GLU A 222 -41.38 -24.19 -31.79
CA GLU A 222 -42.17 -23.35 -30.86
C GLU A 222 -41.57 -23.34 -29.43
N ASN A 223 -40.24 -23.37 -29.35
CA ASN A 223 -39.46 -23.64 -28.14
C ASN A 223 -38.31 -22.64 -28.09
N PHE A 224 -38.31 -21.75 -27.09
CA PHE A 224 -37.31 -20.68 -27.04
C PHE A 224 -35.89 -21.16 -26.71
N HIS A 225 -35.68 -22.40 -26.24
CA HIS A 225 -34.34 -22.89 -25.86
C HIS A 225 -33.47 -23.39 -27.04
N GLN A 226 -33.72 -22.96 -28.29
CA GLN A 226 -32.96 -23.36 -29.49
C GLN A 226 -31.62 -22.59 -29.61
N LEU A 227 -30.68 -22.88 -28.72
CA LEU A 227 -29.44 -22.11 -28.46
C LEU A 227 -28.51 -21.89 -29.65
N ASP A 228 -28.59 -22.69 -30.71
CA ASP A 228 -27.75 -22.62 -31.91
C ASP A 228 -28.38 -21.75 -33.02
N GLU A 229 -29.66 -21.36 -32.89
CA GLU A 229 -30.40 -20.49 -33.82
C GLU A 229 -30.47 -19.02 -33.33
N TYR A 230 -29.88 -18.74 -32.17
CA TYR A 230 -29.87 -17.43 -31.52
C TYR A 230 -29.12 -16.37 -32.33
N GLY A 231 -29.59 -15.12 -32.23
CA GLY A 231 -28.90 -13.95 -32.77
C GLY A 231 -27.57 -13.68 -32.05
N GLN A 232 -26.74 -12.80 -32.61
CA GLN A 232 -25.47 -12.40 -31.98
C GLN A 232 -25.58 -11.01 -31.35
N ILE A 233 -25.05 -10.87 -30.13
CA ILE A 233 -24.92 -9.59 -29.41
C ILE A 233 -23.43 -9.28 -29.21
N LYS A 234 -23.01 -8.07 -29.60
CA LYS A 234 -21.64 -7.59 -29.40
C LYS A 234 -21.62 -6.51 -28.31
N PHE A 235 -20.75 -6.69 -27.32
CA PHE A 235 -20.55 -5.74 -26.22
C PHE A 235 -19.57 -4.65 -26.65
N VAL A 236 -20.10 -3.56 -27.22
CA VAL A 236 -19.30 -2.52 -27.87
C VAL A 236 -18.34 -1.87 -26.88
N LYS A 237 -17.05 -1.84 -27.21
CA LYS A 237 -16.01 -1.25 -26.36
C LYS A 237 -16.29 0.24 -26.06
N PRO A 238 -16.10 0.72 -24.81
CA PRO A 238 -16.19 2.15 -24.49
C PRO A 238 -15.29 3.00 -25.41
N PRO A 239 -15.81 4.07 -26.02
CA PRO A 239 -15.01 4.91 -26.91
C PRO A 239 -13.94 5.69 -26.13
N MET A 240 -12.71 5.69 -26.63
CA MET A 240 -11.58 6.39 -26.01
C MET A 240 -11.78 7.92 -26.04
N LEU A 241 -11.27 8.61 -25.03
CA LEU A 241 -11.23 10.07 -24.98
C LEU A 241 -10.13 10.61 -25.91
N THR A 242 -10.39 11.77 -26.53
CA THR A 242 -9.42 12.49 -27.37
C THR A 242 -8.92 13.75 -26.66
N GLY A 243 -7.61 13.87 -26.45
CA GLY A 243 -6.96 15.02 -25.80
C GLY A 243 -5.52 14.66 -25.37
N ALA A 244 -4.74 15.63 -24.88
CA ALA A 244 -3.45 15.33 -24.27
C ALA A 244 -3.63 14.86 -22.81
N PHE A 245 -3.09 13.68 -22.50
CA PHE A 245 -3.14 13.07 -21.17
C PHE A 245 -1.74 12.97 -20.52
N GLU A 246 -0.83 13.83 -20.97
CA GLU A 246 0.53 14.00 -20.48
C GLU A 246 0.98 15.46 -20.58
N ASN A 247 1.90 15.88 -19.73
CA ASN A 247 2.52 17.20 -19.76
C ASN A 247 4.04 17.05 -19.89
N THR A 248 4.50 16.91 -21.13
CA THR A 248 5.93 16.84 -21.52
C THR A 248 6.73 18.10 -21.18
N ALA A 249 6.07 19.18 -20.73
CA ALA A 249 6.72 20.42 -20.31
C ALA A 249 6.96 20.51 -18.79
N SER A 250 6.70 19.45 -18.01
CA SER A 250 7.07 19.36 -16.60
C SER A 250 8.59 19.53 -16.41
N ARG A 251 8.97 20.27 -15.36
CA ARG A 251 10.38 20.51 -14.96
C ARG A 251 10.70 20.01 -13.56
N VAL A 252 9.76 19.35 -12.90
CA VAL A 252 9.92 18.76 -11.57
C VAL A 252 10.62 17.41 -11.75
N ILE A 253 11.94 17.43 -11.86
CA ILE A 253 12.81 16.27 -12.10
C ILE A 253 14.07 16.42 -11.24
N GLY A 254 14.47 15.37 -10.53
CA GLY A 254 15.59 15.39 -9.60
C GLY A 254 15.27 16.20 -8.34
N ALA A 255 16.32 16.59 -7.60
CA ALA A 255 16.18 17.28 -6.32
C ALA A 255 16.62 18.76 -6.39
N PRO A 256 16.17 19.63 -5.46
CA PRO A 256 16.65 21.01 -5.29
C PRO A 256 18.04 21.12 -4.62
N ILE A 257 18.68 19.98 -4.33
CA ILE A 257 20.03 19.80 -3.83
C ILE A 257 20.77 18.84 -4.77
N PRO A 258 22.11 18.90 -4.89
CA PRO A 258 22.86 17.94 -5.70
C PRO A 258 22.65 16.49 -5.19
N PRO A 259 22.78 15.47 -6.04
CA PRO A 259 22.73 14.08 -5.59
C PRO A 259 23.89 13.76 -4.63
N PRO A 260 23.71 12.79 -3.70
CA PRO A 260 24.78 12.35 -2.80
C PRO A 260 26.05 11.91 -3.56
N PRO A 261 27.25 12.09 -3.00
CA PRO A 261 28.52 11.85 -3.70
C PRO A 261 28.77 10.39 -4.10
N PHE A 262 28.04 9.42 -3.52
CA PHE A 262 28.12 8.00 -3.87
C PHE A 262 26.72 7.42 -4.15
N LYS A 263 26.71 6.32 -4.90
CA LYS A 263 25.56 5.42 -5.08
C LYS A 263 25.98 3.98 -4.84
N ALA A 264 25.02 3.11 -4.52
CA ALA A 264 25.24 1.67 -4.44
C ALA A 264 25.04 1.00 -5.81
N VAL A 265 25.85 -0.02 -6.11
CA VAL A 265 25.68 -0.91 -7.27
C VAL A 265 26.02 -2.36 -6.86
N ARG A 266 25.31 -3.36 -7.41
CA ARG A 266 25.56 -4.78 -7.11
C ARG A 266 27.01 -5.13 -7.47
N LYS A 267 27.75 -5.78 -6.56
CA LYS A 267 29.14 -6.23 -6.82
C LYS A 267 29.19 -7.64 -7.39
N TYR A 268 28.35 -8.52 -6.87
CA TYR A 268 28.34 -9.94 -7.25
C TYR A 268 26.96 -10.32 -7.79
N GLU A 269 26.88 -10.57 -9.10
CA GLU A 269 25.64 -10.97 -9.81
C GLU A 269 25.49 -12.49 -9.92
N HIS A 270 26.59 -13.24 -9.77
CA HIS A 270 26.63 -14.69 -10.00
C HIS A 270 26.21 -15.56 -8.81
N PHE A 271 25.85 -14.95 -7.67
CA PHE A 271 25.26 -15.63 -6.52
C PHE A 271 24.27 -14.73 -5.76
N GLU A 272 23.49 -15.33 -4.86
CA GLU A 272 22.51 -14.69 -3.98
C GLU A 272 22.54 -15.33 -2.58
N LEU A 273 22.37 -14.52 -1.53
CA LEU A 273 22.46 -14.95 -0.14
C LEU A 273 21.10 -14.86 0.54
N LYS A 274 20.30 -15.93 0.52
CA LYS A 274 18.92 -15.90 1.04
C LYS A 274 18.85 -15.41 2.49
N THR A 275 18.25 -14.22 2.69
CA THR A 275 18.13 -13.50 3.97
C THR A 275 19.46 -13.40 4.74
N PRO A 276 20.40 -12.53 4.31
CA PRO A 276 21.71 -12.38 4.91
C PRO A 276 21.71 -11.24 5.92
N ILE A 277 22.31 -11.44 7.09
CA ILE A 277 22.30 -10.46 8.19
C ILE A 277 23.68 -9.89 8.53
N PHE A 278 24.76 -10.59 8.17
CA PHE A 278 26.13 -10.15 8.48
C PHE A 278 27.13 -10.65 7.43
N LEU A 279 28.15 -9.84 7.13
CA LEU A 279 29.33 -10.21 6.36
C LEU A 279 30.61 -9.97 7.19
N ALA A 280 31.63 -10.78 6.97
CA ALA A 280 33.01 -10.47 7.32
C ALA A 280 33.98 -11.04 6.27
N LEU A 281 35.19 -10.48 6.20
CA LEU A 281 36.30 -11.04 5.42
C LEU A 281 37.05 -12.05 6.30
N GLU A 282 37.27 -13.27 5.81
CA GLU A 282 38.02 -14.29 6.54
C GLU A 282 39.54 -13.99 6.49
N PRO A 283 40.23 -13.89 7.65
CA PRO A 283 41.63 -13.48 7.68
C PRO A 283 42.53 -14.42 6.86
N ALA A 284 43.39 -13.82 6.03
CA ALA A 284 44.36 -14.49 5.17
C ALA A 284 43.81 -15.41 4.06
N THR A 285 42.49 -15.58 3.90
CA THR A 285 41.91 -16.35 2.77
C THR A 285 41.31 -15.48 1.67
N ASN A 286 41.09 -14.19 1.91
CA ASN A 286 40.37 -13.23 1.05
C ASN A 286 38.87 -13.52 0.81
N GLU A 287 38.33 -14.62 1.35
CA GLU A 287 36.94 -15.02 1.15
C GLU A 287 35.97 -14.35 2.13
N LEU A 288 34.68 -14.32 1.78
CA LEU A 288 33.65 -13.74 2.64
C LEU A 288 32.99 -14.83 3.49
N LEU A 289 32.78 -14.55 4.78
CA LEU A 289 31.83 -15.30 5.60
C LEU A 289 30.53 -14.51 5.71
N ALA A 290 29.41 -15.18 5.49
CA ALA A 290 28.08 -14.61 5.66
C ALA A 290 27.26 -15.38 6.70
N ILE A 291 26.56 -14.66 7.57
CA ILE A 291 25.47 -15.22 8.37
C ILE A 291 24.18 -15.04 7.58
N THR A 292 23.51 -16.15 7.28
CA THR A 292 22.22 -16.20 6.55
C THR A 292 21.17 -16.91 7.39
N GLN A 293 19.89 -16.56 7.20
CA GLN A 293 18.77 -17.27 7.81
C GLN A 293 18.14 -18.26 6.82
N ASP A 294 17.37 -19.24 7.28
CA ASP A 294 16.50 -20.05 6.41
C ASP A 294 15.22 -19.26 5.99
N ASN A 295 14.79 -18.29 6.80
CA ASN A 295 13.75 -17.26 6.58
C ASN A 295 13.85 -16.20 7.73
N PRO A 296 13.06 -15.10 7.78
CA PRO A 296 13.22 -14.07 8.82
C PRO A 296 13.09 -14.54 10.28
N GLU A 297 12.28 -15.56 10.56
CA GLU A 297 12.15 -16.22 11.87
C GLU A 297 12.95 -17.54 11.94
N GLY A 298 13.71 -17.83 10.89
CA GLY A 298 14.37 -19.10 10.64
C GLY A 298 15.76 -19.22 11.25
N LYS A 299 16.23 -20.46 11.34
CA LYS A 299 17.55 -20.82 11.86
C LYS A 299 18.68 -20.17 11.05
N CYS A 300 19.74 -19.79 11.74
CA CYS A 300 20.92 -19.21 11.11
C CYS A 300 21.92 -20.27 10.60
N ARG A 301 22.65 -19.91 9.55
CA ARG A 301 23.76 -20.63 8.95
C ARG A 301 24.94 -19.68 8.81
N LEU A 302 26.15 -20.16 9.09
CA LEU A 302 27.39 -19.51 8.69
C LEU A 302 27.87 -20.17 7.39
N VAL A 303 28.14 -19.36 6.37
CA VAL A 303 28.46 -19.81 5.01
C VAL A 303 29.72 -19.08 4.55
N ARG A 304 30.72 -19.81 4.03
CA ARG A 304 31.81 -19.21 3.25
C ARG A 304 31.35 -19.03 1.80
N ILE A 305 31.64 -17.88 1.24
CA ILE A 305 31.41 -17.51 -0.15
C ILE A 305 32.78 -17.43 -0.82
N HIS A 306 33.02 -18.29 -1.80
CA HIS A 306 34.21 -18.23 -2.64
C HIS A 306 33.98 -17.15 -3.71
N ARG A 307 34.58 -15.97 -3.55
CA ARG A 307 34.19 -14.73 -4.26
C ARG A 307 34.28 -14.82 -5.77
N GLU A 308 35.30 -15.52 -6.27
CA GLU A 308 35.57 -15.68 -7.70
C GLU A 308 34.66 -16.73 -8.40
N THR A 309 34.14 -17.72 -7.65
CA THR A 309 33.32 -18.81 -8.21
C THR A 309 31.83 -18.70 -7.87
N GLY A 310 31.50 -17.98 -6.79
CA GLY A 310 30.16 -17.93 -6.20
C GLY A 310 29.77 -19.21 -5.44
N GLU A 311 30.71 -20.13 -5.21
CA GLU A 311 30.44 -21.34 -4.44
C GLU A 311 30.12 -20.99 -2.97
N LEU A 312 29.08 -21.62 -2.42
CA LEU A 312 28.59 -21.41 -1.06
C LEU A 312 28.82 -22.66 -0.20
N THR A 313 29.81 -22.61 0.69
CA THR A 313 30.12 -23.71 1.63
C THR A 313 29.48 -23.45 2.99
N GLU A 314 28.46 -24.24 3.39
CA GLU A 314 27.88 -24.18 4.74
C GLU A 314 28.90 -24.67 5.78
N MET A 315 29.37 -23.78 6.66
CA MET A 315 30.39 -24.06 7.67
C MET A 315 29.79 -24.51 9.00
N LEU A 316 28.63 -23.96 9.38
CA LEU A 316 27.92 -24.25 10.62
C LEU A 316 26.42 -23.96 10.46
N ARG A 317 25.57 -24.87 10.93
CA ARG A 317 24.12 -24.64 11.10
C ARG A 317 23.77 -24.49 12.58
N MET A 318 23.10 -23.40 12.92
CA MET A 318 22.82 -23.00 14.29
C MET A 318 21.37 -23.32 14.68
N LYS A 319 21.11 -23.47 15.99
CA LYS A 319 19.75 -23.75 16.51
C LYS A 319 18.95 -22.48 16.78
N GLY A 320 19.61 -21.44 17.27
CA GLY A 320 19.04 -20.11 17.51
C GLY A 320 19.41 -19.11 16.42
N LEU A 321 19.24 -17.83 16.74
CA LEU A 321 19.56 -16.70 15.87
C LEU A 321 20.99 -16.20 16.14
N ALA A 322 21.71 -15.80 15.09
CA ALA A 322 23.09 -15.32 15.16
C ALA A 322 23.20 -13.93 14.52
N TYR A 323 23.67 -12.93 15.23
CA TYR A 323 23.60 -11.54 14.77
C TYR A 323 24.92 -10.98 14.25
N ASN A 324 26.04 -11.55 14.69
CA ASN A 324 27.38 -11.00 14.48
C ASN A 324 28.47 -12.06 14.70
N LEU A 325 29.61 -11.90 14.04
CA LEU A 325 30.82 -12.71 14.21
C LEU A 325 32.06 -11.82 14.30
N CYS A 326 33.00 -12.20 15.16
CA CYS A 326 34.38 -11.69 15.09
C CYS A 326 35.40 -12.84 15.15
N PHE A 327 36.59 -12.59 14.60
CA PHE A 327 37.73 -13.51 14.64
C PHE A 327 38.62 -13.18 15.84
N HIS A 328 39.32 -14.19 16.38
CA HIS A 328 40.38 -13.95 17.35
C HIS A 328 41.54 -13.15 16.72
N PRO A 329 42.26 -12.28 17.47
CA PRO A 329 43.47 -11.63 16.97
C PRO A 329 44.55 -12.64 16.49
N ASP A 330 44.56 -13.83 17.08
CA ASP A 330 45.45 -14.96 16.73
C ASP A 330 44.76 -16.05 15.87
N TYR A 331 43.69 -15.70 15.15
CA TYR A 331 42.87 -16.65 14.36
C TYR A 331 43.70 -17.52 13.40
N SER A 332 44.75 -16.98 12.78
CA SER A 332 45.62 -17.71 11.86
C SER A 332 46.37 -18.89 12.50
N ASN A 333 46.51 -18.91 13.84
CA ASN A 333 47.15 -20.01 14.57
C ASN A 333 46.14 -20.87 15.34
N ASN A 334 45.06 -20.27 15.89
CA ASN A 334 44.13 -20.97 16.78
C ASN A 334 42.75 -21.31 16.16
N GLY A 335 42.39 -20.72 15.01
CA GLY A 335 41.11 -20.95 14.32
C GLY A 335 39.87 -20.45 15.07
N TYR A 336 40.02 -19.69 16.16
CA TYR A 336 38.90 -19.30 17.02
C TYR A 336 38.06 -18.16 16.42
N ILE A 337 36.76 -18.40 16.30
CA ILE A 337 35.73 -17.38 16.02
C ILE A 337 34.80 -17.23 17.21
N PHE A 338 34.21 -16.05 17.37
CA PHE A 338 33.23 -15.74 18.39
C PHE A 338 31.93 -15.32 17.72
N LEU A 339 30.84 -16.03 18.03
CA LEU A 339 29.51 -15.82 17.48
C LEU A 339 28.58 -15.26 18.56
N GLY A 340 27.95 -14.13 18.25
CA GLY A 340 26.90 -13.52 19.06
C GLY A 340 25.52 -14.07 18.69
N LEU A 341 24.81 -14.59 19.68
CA LEU A 341 23.66 -15.48 19.51
C LEU A 341 22.49 -15.09 20.44
N ASN A 342 21.27 -15.52 20.10
CA ASN A 342 20.12 -15.57 21.01
C ASN A 342 19.36 -16.90 20.80
N ASP A 343 18.59 -17.30 21.81
CA ASP A 343 17.51 -18.27 21.66
C ASP A 343 16.47 -17.78 20.62
N ALA A 344 15.57 -18.67 20.16
CA ALA A 344 14.44 -18.26 19.33
C ALA A 344 13.43 -17.47 20.19
N SER A 345 12.92 -16.35 19.67
CA SER A 345 12.24 -15.31 20.44
C SER A 345 11.06 -15.78 21.30
N GLY A 346 11.08 -15.42 22.58
CA GLY A 346 10.00 -15.62 23.54
C GLY A 346 10.43 -15.30 24.97
N ALA A 347 9.46 -15.18 25.90
CA ALA A 347 9.74 -14.86 27.29
C ALA A 347 10.66 -15.91 27.94
N GLY A 348 11.79 -15.45 28.51
CA GLY A 348 12.83 -16.32 29.07
C GLY A 348 13.93 -16.76 28.08
N SER A 349 13.96 -16.18 26.87
CA SER A 349 15.10 -16.27 25.94
C SER A 349 16.37 -15.65 26.53
N ASN A 350 17.51 -15.85 25.88
CA ASN A 350 18.80 -15.46 26.41
C ASN A 350 19.79 -15.13 25.30
N GLY A 351 20.52 -14.01 25.44
CA GLY A 351 21.68 -13.74 24.63
C GLY A 351 22.90 -14.56 25.08
N TYR A 352 23.74 -14.94 24.12
CA TYR A 352 24.98 -15.68 24.35
C TYR A 352 26.11 -15.14 23.48
N VAL A 353 27.36 -15.33 23.93
CA VAL A 353 28.51 -15.41 23.03
C VAL A 353 29.13 -16.80 23.15
N HIS A 354 29.31 -17.46 22.01
CA HIS A 354 29.99 -18.75 21.91
C HIS A 354 31.28 -18.62 21.11
N ARG A 355 32.36 -19.26 21.58
CA ARG A 355 33.56 -19.53 20.79
C ARG A 355 33.38 -20.85 20.04
N TYR A 356 33.79 -20.89 18.78
CA TYR A 356 33.93 -22.11 17.98
C TYR A 356 35.33 -22.17 17.36
N THR A 357 35.77 -23.36 16.96
CA THR A 357 37.04 -23.54 16.23
C THR A 357 36.77 -23.88 14.77
N VAL A 358 37.26 -23.05 13.85
CA VAL A 358 37.36 -23.36 12.43
C VAL A 358 38.56 -24.27 12.21
N LYS A 359 38.37 -25.40 11.52
CA LYS A 359 39.45 -26.31 11.15
C LYS A 359 39.16 -26.90 9.77
N ASP A 360 40.17 -27.01 8.93
CA ASP A 360 40.07 -27.63 7.59
C ASP A 360 38.92 -27.00 6.75
N GLY A 361 38.65 -25.71 6.96
CA GLY A 361 37.60 -24.92 6.30
C GLY A 361 36.19 -25.00 6.93
N VAL A 362 35.95 -25.90 7.89
CA VAL A 362 34.63 -26.16 8.50
C VAL A 362 34.63 -25.91 10.01
N ILE A 363 33.44 -25.91 10.65
CA ILE A 363 33.29 -25.83 12.11
C ILE A 363 32.63 -27.10 12.61
N ALA A 364 33.35 -27.83 13.47
CA ALA A 364 32.79 -28.98 14.18
C ALA A 364 31.94 -28.47 15.36
N PRO A 365 30.60 -28.73 15.42
CA PRO A 365 29.71 -28.12 16.41
C PRO A 365 30.07 -28.42 17.87
N GLU A 366 30.76 -29.53 18.14
CA GLU A 366 31.29 -29.92 19.45
C GLU A 366 32.42 -29.01 19.97
N THR A 367 32.98 -28.13 19.12
CA THR A 367 33.96 -27.10 19.54
C THR A 367 33.33 -25.91 20.26
N GLN A 368 31.99 -25.87 20.36
CA GLN A 368 31.22 -24.82 21.02
C GLN A 368 31.62 -24.66 22.50
N LYS A 369 32.23 -23.53 22.85
CA LYS A 369 32.47 -23.10 24.24
C LYS A 369 31.61 -21.87 24.56
N LEU A 370 30.81 -21.94 25.62
CA LEU A 370 30.11 -20.78 26.15
C LEU A 370 31.12 -19.80 26.74
N ILE A 371 31.02 -18.52 26.35
CA ILE A 371 31.80 -17.44 26.94
C ILE A 371 30.95 -16.71 27.98
N ILE A 372 29.85 -16.07 27.56
CA ILE A 372 28.96 -15.33 28.45
C ILE A 372 27.49 -15.50 28.03
N LYS A 373 26.58 -15.37 29.01
CA LYS A 373 25.12 -15.50 28.86
C LYS A 373 24.42 -14.37 29.61
N TRP A 374 23.37 -13.80 29.03
CA TRP A 374 22.47 -12.84 29.68
C TRP A 374 20.99 -13.11 29.30
N PRO A 375 20.00 -12.68 30.10
CA PRO A 375 18.59 -12.75 29.72
C PRO A 375 18.30 -11.97 28.43
N SER A 376 17.26 -12.32 27.68
CA SER A 376 16.77 -11.53 26.55
C SER A 376 15.29 -11.84 26.29
N ASN A 377 14.51 -10.84 25.91
CA ASN A 377 13.13 -10.97 25.44
C ASN A 377 12.91 -10.00 24.26
N GLY A 378 13.96 -9.80 23.46
CA GLY A 378 14.12 -8.68 22.54
C GLY A 378 15.39 -7.88 22.86
N HIS A 379 15.58 -6.78 22.12
CA HIS A 379 16.78 -5.91 22.07
C HIS A 379 18.08 -6.61 22.44
N ASN A 380 18.47 -7.57 21.61
CA ASN A 380 19.34 -8.65 22.05
C ASN A 380 20.80 -8.19 22.27
N GLY A 381 21.27 -7.22 21.49
CA GLY A 381 22.68 -6.91 21.34
C GLY A 381 23.41 -8.06 20.63
N ALA A 382 24.37 -8.67 21.34
CA ALA A 382 25.24 -9.73 20.86
C ALA A 382 26.17 -9.32 19.69
N ALA A 383 26.41 -8.03 19.46
CA ALA A 383 27.50 -7.61 18.58
C ALA A 383 28.84 -7.77 19.33
N VAL A 384 29.86 -8.31 18.65
CA VAL A 384 31.15 -8.69 19.25
C VAL A 384 32.34 -8.15 18.45
N THR A 385 33.40 -7.74 19.15
CA THR A 385 34.67 -7.36 18.51
C THR A 385 35.84 -7.48 19.50
N PHE A 386 37.07 -7.53 19.00
CA PHE A 386 38.27 -7.45 19.84
C PHE A 386 38.83 -6.04 19.85
N GLY A 387 39.24 -5.56 21.03
CA GLY A 387 39.98 -4.31 21.16
C GLY A 387 41.47 -4.48 20.87
N HIS A 388 42.17 -3.37 20.63
CA HIS A 388 43.65 -3.35 20.52
C HIS A 388 44.37 -3.68 21.85
N ASP A 389 43.62 -3.81 22.95
CA ASP A 389 44.06 -4.30 24.26
C ASP A 389 43.95 -5.83 24.40
N GLY A 390 43.50 -6.54 23.35
CA GLY A 390 43.32 -8.00 23.34
C GLY A 390 42.00 -8.47 23.96
N MET A 391 41.16 -7.56 24.46
CA MET A 391 39.94 -7.93 25.17
C MET A 391 38.76 -8.13 24.21
N LEU A 392 37.88 -9.08 24.53
CA LEU A 392 36.62 -9.27 23.82
C LEU A 392 35.58 -8.28 24.35
N TYR A 393 35.07 -7.43 23.46
CA TYR A 393 33.97 -6.50 23.72
C TYR A 393 32.65 -7.10 23.22
N VAL A 394 31.60 -7.00 24.03
CA VAL A 394 30.27 -7.57 23.75
C VAL A 394 29.20 -6.53 24.04
N THR A 395 28.30 -6.26 23.09
CA THR A 395 27.12 -5.42 23.34
C THR A 395 25.95 -6.25 23.89
N THR A 396 25.19 -5.66 24.80
CA THR A 396 23.88 -6.15 25.23
C THR A 396 22.88 -4.99 25.16
N GLY A 397 21.67 -5.26 24.69
CA GLY A 397 20.57 -4.29 24.80
C GLY A 397 19.79 -4.47 26.11
N ASP A 398 18.75 -3.67 26.31
CA ASP A 398 17.92 -3.69 27.53
C ASP A 398 17.16 -5.00 27.75
N GLY A 399 17.06 -5.84 26.71
CA GLY A 399 16.47 -7.18 26.80
C GLY A 399 14.95 -7.20 26.71
N THR A 400 14.27 -6.10 26.38
CA THR A 400 12.81 -6.07 26.20
C THR A 400 12.41 -6.09 24.72
N SER A 401 11.12 -6.27 24.43
CA SER A 401 10.60 -6.33 23.05
C SER A 401 10.18 -4.97 22.48
N ASP A 402 10.08 -3.91 23.30
CA ASP A 402 9.77 -2.54 22.85
C ASP A 402 10.15 -1.48 23.90
N SER A 403 9.58 -1.53 25.10
CA SER A 403 9.77 -0.51 26.15
C SER A 403 10.64 -1.02 27.31
N ASP A 404 11.55 -0.19 27.82
CA ASP A 404 12.44 -0.52 28.96
C ASP A 404 11.68 -0.38 30.30
N ASP A 405 10.77 -1.29 30.63
CA ASP A 405 9.98 -1.18 31.87
C ASP A 405 10.81 -1.38 33.16
N ASP A 406 11.94 -2.11 33.08
CA ASP A 406 12.85 -2.38 34.19
C ASP A 406 13.88 -1.25 34.46
N ILE A 407 13.93 -0.23 33.60
CA ILE A 407 14.96 0.83 33.57
C ILE A 407 16.38 0.22 33.50
N ALA A 408 16.52 -0.89 32.77
CA ALA A 408 17.74 -1.66 32.62
C ALA A 408 18.88 -0.82 32.04
N GLY A 409 18.54 0.19 31.22
CA GLY A 409 19.51 1.14 30.69
C GLY A 409 20.32 1.88 31.77
N GLN A 410 19.74 2.21 32.92
CA GLN A 410 20.40 2.96 34.01
C GLN A 410 20.83 2.10 35.21
N ARG A 411 20.37 0.84 35.27
CA ARG A 411 20.79 -0.13 36.29
C ARG A 411 22.19 -0.68 36.01
N LEU A 412 22.92 -0.99 37.07
CA LEU A 412 24.30 -1.48 37.01
C LEU A 412 24.47 -2.92 37.53
N ASP A 413 23.46 -3.48 38.21
CA ASP A 413 23.51 -4.77 38.91
C ASP A 413 23.39 -6.00 37.99
N HIS A 414 23.35 -5.79 36.68
CA HIS A 414 23.09 -6.84 35.68
C HIS A 414 23.77 -6.58 34.32
N LEU A 415 23.80 -7.61 33.48
CA LEU A 415 24.43 -7.58 32.15
C LEU A 415 23.59 -6.94 31.03
N LEU A 416 22.32 -6.59 31.24
CA LEU A 416 21.46 -5.92 30.24
C LEU A 416 21.85 -4.45 30.03
N ALA A 417 21.72 -3.94 28.80
CA ALA A 417 22.01 -2.57 28.38
C ALA A 417 23.45 -2.09 28.66
N LYS A 418 24.44 -2.89 28.24
CA LYS A 418 25.87 -2.69 28.51
C LYS A 418 26.73 -2.85 27.27
N LEU A 419 27.88 -2.17 27.29
CA LEU A 419 29.09 -2.68 26.65
C LEU A 419 29.89 -3.43 27.70
N LEU A 420 30.10 -4.72 27.51
CA LEU A 420 30.93 -5.58 28.35
C LEU A 420 32.34 -5.69 27.76
N ARG A 421 33.35 -5.90 28.62
CA ARG A 421 34.75 -6.14 28.23
C ARG A 421 35.32 -7.31 29.04
N LEU A 422 35.76 -8.35 28.34
CA LEU A 422 36.09 -9.67 28.89
C LEU A 422 37.50 -10.12 28.45
N ASP A 423 38.27 -10.71 29.37
CA ASP A 423 39.51 -11.42 29.05
C ASP A 423 39.18 -12.88 28.75
N VAL A 424 39.39 -13.35 27.52
CA VAL A 424 39.12 -14.74 27.09
C VAL A 424 40.37 -15.60 26.94
N ASP A 425 41.56 -15.00 27.01
CA ASP A 425 42.86 -15.68 26.85
C ASP A 425 43.49 -16.06 28.20
N SER A 426 43.34 -15.22 29.22
CA SER A 426 43.69 -15.57 30.62
C SER A 426 42.67 -16.53 31.26
N ALA A 427 41.60 -16.87 30.53
CA ALA A 427 40.49 -17.65 31.04
C ALA A 427 40.75 -19.16 31.01
N LYS A 428 40.20 -19.87 32.00
CA LYS A 428 40.21 -21.33 31.97
C LYS A 428 39.14 -21.85 31.01
N ASP A 429 39.24 -23.12 30.63
CA ASP A 429 38.21 -23.72 29.78
C ASP A 429 36.87 -23.95 30.50
N GLU A 430 36.84 -24.02 31.84
CA GLU A 430 35.58 -24.13 32.59
C GLU A 430 34.87 -22.78 32.82
N THR A 431 35.57 -21.63 32.71
CA THR A 431 35.00 -20.31 33.10
C THR A 431 34.58 -19.41 31.93
N GLY A 432 34.96 -19.73 30.69
CA GLY A 432 34.62 -18.92 29.52
C GLY A 432 35.50 -17.67 29.36
N TYR A 433 35.52 -16.83 30.39
CA TYR A 433 36.28 -15.57 30.49
C TYR A 433 36.84 -15.35 31.91
N VAL A 434 37.54 -14.23 32.09
CA VAL A 434 37.88 -13.55 33.35
C VAL A 434 37.56 -12.06 33.19
N VAL A 435 37.17 -11.38 34.27
CA VAL A 435 36.94 -9.92 34.22
C VAL A 435 38.29 -9.18 34.30
N PRO A 436 38.61 -8.29 33.35
CA PRO A 436 39.82 -7.47 33.42
C PRO A 436 39.83 -6.57 34.65
N LYS A 437 40.94 -6.57 35.40
CA LYS A 437 41.08 -5.83 36.67
C LYS A 437 41.01 -4.30 36.52
N ASP A 438 41.14 -3.80 35.29
CA ASP A 438 41.08 -2.41 34.90
C ASP A 438 39.71 -1.98 34.32
N ASN A 439 38.70 -2.86 34.32
CA ASN A 439 37.33 -2.49 33.96
C ASN A 439 36.77 -1.39 34.92
N PRO A 440 36.01 -0.40 34.40
CA PRO A 440 35.58 0.78 35.17
C PRO A 440 34.69 0.52 36.39
N PHE A 441 34.02 -0.64 36.46
CA PHE A 441 33.06 -0.97 37.53
C PHE A 441 33.62 -2.00 38.54
N VAL A 442 34.83 -2.51 38.34
CA VAL A 442 35.48 -3.45 39.27
C VAL A 442 35.66 -2.81 40.65
N GLY A 443 35.08 -3.44 41.68
CA GLY A 443 35.12 -2.97 43.06
C GLY A 443 34.05 -1.94 43.43
N ARG A 444 33.12 -1.59 42.52
CA ARG A 444 31.96 -0.73 42.82
C ARG A 444 30.79 -1.59 43.31
N GLU A 445 30.26 -1.26 44.49
CA GLU A 445 29.13 -1.99 45.09
C GLU A 445 27.89 -2.00 44.18
N ALA A 446 27.14 -3.11 44.20
CA ALA A 446 25.94 -3.33 43.40
C ALA A 446 26.12 -3.14 41.87
N THR A 447 27.28 -3.54 41.32
CA THR A 447 27.54 -3.48 39.87
C THR A 447 28.09 -4.79 39.29
N ALA A 448 27.76 -5.06 38.03
CA ALA A 448 28.32 -6.13 37.22
C ALA A 448 29.72 -5.73 36.71
N PRO A 449 30.82 -6.34 37.22
CA PRO A 449 32.18 -5.88 36.96
C PRO A 449 32.66 -6.12 35.50
N GLU A 450 31.92 -6.92 34.73
CA GLU A 450 32.07 -7.10 33.28
C GLU A 450 31.85 -5.80 32.49
N THR A 451 31.14 -4.84 33.09
CA THR A 451 30.75 -3.57 32.46
C THR A 451 31.96 -2.70 32.09
N TYR A 452 31.93 -2.17 30.88
CA TYR A 452 32.83 -1.12 30.38
C TYR A 452 32.10 0.22 30.18
N ALA A 453 30.84 0.19 29.71
CA ALA A 453 29.94 1.34 29.60
C ALA A 453 28.47 0.84 29.63
N TYR A 454 27.51 1.74 29.86
CA TYR A 454 26.09 1.41 30.02
C TYR A 454 25.14 2.44 29.40
N GLY A 455 23.84 2.10 29.29
CA GLY A 455 22.82 2.99 28.71
C GLY A 455 22.52 2.75 27.22
N LEU A 456 22.71 1.52 26.73
CA LEU A 456 22.26 1.10 25.39
C LEU A 456 20.79 0.65 25.42
N ARG A 457 20.07 0.83 24.31
CA ARG A 457 18.73 0.25 24.10
C ARG A 457 18.85 -1.03 23.26
N ASN A 458 19.06 -0.87 21.96
CA ASN A 458 19.22 -1.95 21.00
C ASN A 458 20.48 -1.71 20.13
N PRO A 459 21.65 -2.20 20.56
CA PRO A 459 22.89 -2.06 19.79
C PRO A 459 23.01 -3.15 18.71
N TRP A 460 23.16 -2.78 17.44
CA TRP A 460 23.14 -3.73 16.31
C TRP A 460 24.51 -4.10 15.74
N ARG A 461 25.41 -3.12 15.55
CA ARG A 461 26.79 -3.36 15.09
C ARG A 461 27.79 -2.67 16.01
N ILE A 462 28.90 -3.36 16.23
CA ILE A 462 30.11 -2.83 16.90
C ILE A 462 31.28 -3.02 15.94
N THR A 463 32.26 -2.12 15.96
CA THR A 463 33.51 -2.26 15.17
C THR A 463 34.67 -1.57 15.86
N THR A 464 35.78 -2.29 16.01
CA THR A 464 37.09 -1.71 16.32
C THR A 464 37.77 -1.20 15.05
N ASP A 465 38.22 0.04 15.07
CA ASP A 465 39.13 0.63 14.08
C ASP A 465 40.51 -0.06 14.18
N GLY A 466 40.83 -0.90 13.20
CA GLY A 466 42.11 -1.63 13.12
C GLY A 466 43.37 -0.78 12.93
N LYS A 467 43.27 0.56 12.86
CA LYS A 467 44.41 1.49 12.87
C LYS A 467 44.51 2.27 14.18
N THR A 468 43.39 2.72 14.76
CA THR A 468 43.39 3.59 15.96
C THR A 468 43.00 2.89 17.26
N GLY A 469 42.38 1.71 17.20
CA GLY A 469 41.83 1.01 18.36
C GLY A 469 40.53 1.62 18.91
N GLN A 470 39.96 2.62 18.24
CA GLN A 470 38.66 3.21 18.59
C GLN A 470 37.52 2.22 18.32
N ILE A 471 36.60 2.06 19.28
CA ILE A 471 35.44 1.18 19.14
C ILE A 471 34.19 2.02 18.90
N TRP A 472 33.43 1.67 17.87
CA TRP A 472 32.20 2.34 17.45
C TRP A 472 30.99 1.41 17.62
N ILE A 473 29.86 1.94 18.09
CA ILE A 473 28.59 1.22 18.28
C ILE A 473 27.47 1.99 17.58
N GLY A 474 26.66 1.28 16.78
CA GLY A 474 25.34 1.74 16.34
C GLY A 474 24.23 1.23 17.26
N ASN A 475 23.36 2.13 17.74
CA ASN A 475 22.25 1.83 18.66
C ASN A 475 20.95 2.46 18.14
N ASN A 476 19.85 1.69 18.20
CA ASN A 476 18.51 2.19 17.86
C ASN A 476 17.82 2.80 19.07
N GLY A 477 17.08 3.90 18.85
CA GLY A 477 16.16 4.46 19.85
C GLY A 477 14.82 3.74 19.86
N GLN A 478 13.80 4.41 20.39
CA GLN A 478 12.43 3.90 20.47
C GLN A 478 11.46 4.75 19.65
N ASP A 479 11.40 6.05 19.95
CA ASP A 479 10.34 6.96 19.47
C ASP A 479 10.88 8.23 18.79
N LEU A 480 12.16 8.59 18.99
CA LEU A 480 12.68 9.92 18.69
C LEU A 480 14.00 9.94 17.88
N TRP A 481 15.02 9.16 18.25
CA TRP A 481 16.38 9.30 17.70
C TRP A 481 17.15 7.97 17.55
N GLU A 482 17.99 7.88 16.52
CA GLU A 482 19.02 6.84 16.36
C GLU A 482 20.41 7.37 16.75
N GLN A 483 21.33 6.52 17.24
CA GLN A 483 22.63 6.96 17.77
C GLN A 483 23.84 6.18 17.25
N ILE A 484 24.93 6.91 17.00
CA ILE A 484 26.30 6.38 16.94
C ILE A 484 27.08 6.82 18.18
N TYR A 485 27.70 5.86 18.87
CA TYR A 485 28.64 6.11 19.96
C TYR A 485 30.05 5.68 19.58
N LEU A 486 30.99 6.61 19.61
CA LEU A 486 32.39 6.29 19.89
C LEU A 486 32.49 5.93 21.38
N VAL A 487 33.10 4.79 21.70
CA VAL A 487 33.14 4.25 23.07
C VAL A 487 34.11 5.04 23.96
N GLU A 488 33.62 5.50 25.10
CA GLU A 488 34.41 6.05 26.20
C GLU A 488 34.33 5.14 27.44
N ARG A 489 35.45 4.99 28.17
CA ARG A 489 35.53 4.10 29.35
C ARG A 489 34.69 4.62 30.51
N GLY A 490 33.65 3.89 30.87
CA GLY A 490 32.73 4.23 31.97
C GLY A 490 31.56 5.14 31.56
N ALA A 491 31.31 5.33 30.26
CA ALA A 491 30.22 6.16 29.77
C ALA A 491 28.84 5.66 30.23
N ASN A 492 27.93 6.62 30.46
CA ASN A 492 26.49 6.40 30.63
C ASN A 492 25.76 7.06 29.44
N TRP A 493 25.25 6.26 28.52
CA TRP A 493 24.55 6.73 27.32
C TRP A 493 23.05 7.06 27.54
N GLY A 494 22.61 7.10 28.81
CA GLY A 494 21.38 7.80 29.21
C GLY A 494 20.05 7.06 28.99
N TRP A 495 20.00 6.00 28.18
CA TRP A 495 18.80 5.16 28.04
C TRP A 495 18.36 4.63 29.42
N SER A 496 17.10 4.67 29.83
CA SER A 496 15.90 5.17 29.14
C SER A 496 15.41 6.55 29.62
N VAL A 497 16.28 7.35 30.27
CA VAL A 497 15.97 8.72 30.73
C VAL A 497 16.15 9.73 29.58
N TYR A 498 17.14 9.46 28.73
CA TYR A 498 17.43 10.17 27.49
C TYR A 498 17.36 9.20 26.30
N GLU A 499 17.05 9.74 25.13
CA GLU A 499 17.12 9.04 23.85
C GLU A 499 18.02 9.87 22.93
N GLY A 500 19.24 9.38 22.69
CA GLY A 500 20.32 10.23 22.20
C GLY A 500 20.58 11.41 23.13
N SER A 501 20.85 12.59 22.58
CA SER A 501 21.05 13.80 23.38
C SER A 501 19.76 14.42 23.93
N GLN A 502 18.59 13.88 23.59
CA GLN A 502 17.28 14.45 23.93
C GLN A 502 16.67 13.83 25.19
N PRO A 503 15.93 14.62 26.01
CA PRO A 503 15.10 14.08 27.08
C PRO A 503 14.05 13.10 26.58
N PHE A 504 13.87 11.98 27.26
CA PHE A 504 12.83 10.99 26.96
C PHE A 504 11.87 10.85 28.14
N TYR A 505 12.18 10.01 29.13
CA TYR A 505 11.44 9.90 30.39
C TYR A 505 12.22 10.51 31.56
N LEU A 506 12.13 11.84 31.72
CA LEU A 506 12.83 12.57 32.81
C LEU A 506 12.32 12.25 34.22
N GLU A 507 11.16 11.57 34.33
CA GLU A 507 10.64 11.03 35.58
C GLU A 507 11.37 9.76 36.05
N ARG A 508 12.13 9.09 35.16
CA ARG A 508 12.96 7.94 35.50
C ARG A 508 14.28 8.39 36.14
N GLN A 509 14.78 7.62 37.10
CA GLN A 509 16.03 7.93 37.77
C GLN A 509 17.23 7.69 36.84
N LEU A 510 18.02 8.74 36.59
CA LEU A 510 19.33 8.60 35.95
C LEU A 510 20.29 7.83 36.87
N GLY A 511 21.13 6.99 36.26
CA GLY A 511 22.22 6.29 36.90
C GLY A 511 23.25 7.25 37.53
N PRO A 512 24.14 6.72 38.37
CA PRO A 512 25.03 7.52 39.21
C PRO A 512 26.14 8.28 38.44
N ASP A 513 26.31 8.03 37.14
CA ASP A 513 27.34 8.65 36.30
C ASP A 513 26.69 9.56 35.24
N PRO A 514 27.32 10.69 34.85
CA PRO A 514 26.69 11.70 33.99
C PRO A 514 26.45 11.21 32.56
N HIS A 515 25.37 11.69 31.94
CA HIS A 515 24.99 11.34 30.57
C HIS A 515 26.04 11.79 29.52
N THR A 516 26.68 10.81 28.88
CA THR A 516 27.56 10.92 27.71
C THR A 516 26.72 10.92 26.42
N LYS A 517 26.73 12.04 25.69
CA LYS A 517 25.96 12.19 24.45
C LYS A 517 26.48 11.33 23.28
N PRO A 518 25.67 11.05 22.25
CA PRO A 518 26.11 10.44 21.00
C PRO A 518 27.22 11.22 20.30
N THR A 519 28.00 10.52 19.48
CA THR A 519 29.00 11.12 18.56
C THR A 519 28.32 11.60 17.27
N PHE A 520 27.35 10.83 16.77
CA PHE A 520 26.40 11.24 15.74
C PHE A 520 24.99 10.77 16.16
N GLU A 521 23.95 11.50 15.79
CA GLU A 521 22.56 11.15 16.09
C GLU A 521 21.63 11.66 14.98
N HIS A 522 20.54 10.94 14.72
CA HIS A 522 19.58 11.21 13.65
C HIS A 522 18.15 11.12 14.18
N ALA A 523 17.27 12.04 13.79
CA ALA A 523 15.87 12.01 14.22
C ALA A 523 15.08 10.91 13.48
N HIS A 524 13.97 10.44 14.06
CA HIS A 524 13.10 9.42 13.44
C HIS A 524 12.37 9.83 12.16
N SER A 525 12.53 11.08 11.72
CA SER A 525 12.21 11.51 10.36
C SER A 525 13.29 11.11 9.32
N GLU A 526 14.56 11.00 9.72
CA GLU A 526 15.73 10.74 8.87
C GLU A 526 16.20 9.27 8.91
N ALA A 527 16.24 8.65 10.09
CA ALA A 527 16.70 7.28 10.34
C ALA A 527 15.79 6.58 11.38
N ARG A 528 15.54 5.27 11.30
CA ARG A 528 14.58 4.53 12.16
C ARG A 528 15.01 3.15 12.59
N SER A 529 16.12 2.65 12.04
CA SER A 529 16.73 1.37 12.39
C SER A 529 18.18 1.43 11.92
N LEU A 530 18.95 2.31 12.53
CA LEU A 530 20.36 2.52 12.26
C LEU A 530 21.13 1.21 12.44
N THR A 531 21.85 0.83 11.39
CA THR A 531 22.62 -0.41 11.33
C THR A 531 23.95 -0.27 12.06
N GLY A 532 24.54 0.93 12.05
CA GLY A 532 25.98 1.11 12.29
C GLY A 532 26.80 0.66 11.07
N GLY A 533 28.12 0.58 11.22
CA GLY A 533 29.04 0.17 10.17
C GLY A 533 30.51 0.17 10.61
N ILE A 534 31.43 0.58 9.73
CA ILE A 534 32.89 0.37 9.83
C ILE A 534 33.71 1.65 9.64
N VAL A 535 35.00 1.64 10.01
CA VAL A 535 35.95 2.69 9.60
C VAL A 535 36.65 2.26 8.30
N TYR A 536 36.51 3.06 7.24
CA TYR A 536 37.09 2.77 5.92
C TYR A 536 38.55 3.26 5.83
N TYR A 537 39.44 2.47 5.24
CA TYR A 537 40.85 2.80 5.01
C TYR A 537 41.37 2.54 3.59
N GLY A 538 40.57 1.94 2.70
CA GLY A 538 40.97 1.65 1.32
C GLY A 538 41.38 2.87 0.49
N ASP A 539 42.23 2.64 -0.52
CA ASP A 539 42.82 3.71 -1.35
C ASP A 539 41.90 4.23 -2.47
N LYS A 540 40.76 3.56 -2.73
CA LYS A 540 39.82 3.98 -3.78
C LYS A 540 39.15 5.32 -3.48
N TYR A 541 38.88 5.61 -2.20
CA TYR A 541 38.21 6.84 -1.76
C TYR A 541 39.00 7.59 -0.68
N PRO A 542 40.11 8.28 -1.02
CA PRO A 542 40.97 8.99 -0.06
C PRO A 542 40.24 9.99 0.84
N GLN A 543 39.13 10.57 0.36
CA GLN A 543 38.27 11.47 1.13
C GLN A 543 37.54 10.78 2.30
N LEU A 544 37.34 9.45 2.24
CA LEU A 544 36.69 8.64 3.27
C LEU A 544 37.69 7.94 4.22
N GLN A 545 39.00 7.94 3.94
CA GLN A 545 39.98 7.23 4.78
C GLN A 545 39.95 7.73 6.24
N GLY A 546 39.80 6.82 7.20
CA GLY A 546 39.63 7.14 8.62
C GLY A 546 38.31 7.85 8.95
N ALA A 547 37.27 7.69 8.13
CA ALA A 547 35.89 8.05 8.47
C ALA A 547 35.11 6.79 8.84
N TYR A 548 34.26 6.90 9.87
CA TYR A 548 33.27 5.89 10.20
C TYR A 548 32.09 6.01 9.23
N ILE A 549 31.79 4.92 8.52
CA ILE A 549 30.71 4.81 7.55
C ILE A 549 29.62 3.93 8.15
N TYR A 550 28.37 4.37 8.08
CA TYR A 550 27.21 3.64 8.59
C TYR A 550 25.94 4.02 7.81
N GLY A 551 24.86 3.28 8.03
CA GLY A 551 23.58 3.53 7.38
C GLY A 551 22.40 3.05 8.20
N ASP A 552 21.21 3.13 7.60
CA ASP A 552 19.93 2.78 8.21
C ASP A 552 19.19 1.70 7.43
N TYR A 553 18.65 0.70 8.14
CA TYR A 553 17.92 -0.42 7.56
C TYR A 553 16.54 -0.02 7.01
N SER A 554 15.89 0.99 7.58
CA SER A 554 14.53 1.41 7.25
C SER A 554 14.46 2.45 6.13
N THR A 555 15.46 3.34 6.03
CA THR A 555 15.53 4.40 5.02
C THR A 555 16.58 4.15 3.93
N GLY A 556 17.55 3.26 4.17
CA GLY A 556 18.62 2.93 3.20
C GLY A 556 19.64 4.04 2.97
N LYS A 557 19.56 5.14 3.75
CA LYS A 557 20.56 6.21 3.75
C LYS A 557 21.88 5.77 4.38
N ILE A 558 22.96 6.39 3.94
CA ILE A 558 24.35 6.09 4.35
C ILE A 558 25.07 7.40 4.62
N TRP A 559 25.65 7.52 5.82
CA TRP A 559 26.44 8.66 6.27
C TRP A 559 27.90 8.28 6.49
N ALA A 560 28.75 9.29 6.48
CA ALA A 560 30.15 9.18 6.87
C ALA A 560 30.49 10.29 7.86
N GLY A 561 31.25 9.95 8.90
CA GLY A 561 31.70 10.89 9.92
C GLY A 561 33.16 10.65 10.30
N LYS A 562 33.97 11.70 10.27
CA LYS A 562 35.40 11.63 10.62
C LYS A 562 35.64 12.24 12.00
N HIS A 563 36.26 11.48 12.88
CA HIS A 563 36.55 11.86 14.27
C HIS A 563 38.05 11.75 14.55
N ASN A 564 38.58 12.58 15.46
CA ASN A 564 40.02 12.57 15.81
C ASN A 564 40.33 12.06 17.23
N GLY A 565 39.40 11.33 17.83
CA GLY A 565 39.46 10.89 19.23
C GLY A 565 39.21 12.01 20.27
N LYS A 566 38.85 13.23 19.84
CA LYS A 566 38.49 14.36 20.73
C LYS A 566 37.32 15.21 20.26
N ARG A 567 37.05 15.24 18.95
CA ARG A 567 35.89 15.90 18.34
C ARG A 567 35.62 15.37 16.93
N VAL A 568 34.39 15.57 16.47
CA VAL A 568 34.01 15.45 15.05
C VAL A 568 34.80 16.49 14.24
N ILE A 569 35.28 16.05 13.07
CA ILE A 569 35.96 16.88 12.07
C ILE A 569 35.00 17.25 10.95
N TRP A 570 34.21 16.28 10.48
CA TRP A 570 33.05 16.45 9.61
C TRP A 570 32.11 15.25 9.74
N HIS A 571 30.84 15.45 9.37
CA HIS A 571 29.80 14.42 9.28
C HIS A 571 28.82 14.85 8.17
N GLN A 572 28.45 13.92 7.28
CA GLN A 572 27.52 14.17 6.17
C GLN A 572 26.91 12.86 5.64
N GLU A 573 25.74 12.97 5.00
CA GLU A 573 25.22 11.91 4.12
C GLU A 573 26.16 11.72 2.91
N ILE A 574 26.40 10.48 2.50
CA ILE A 574 27.24 10.15 1.35
C ILE A 574 26.52 9.35 0.26
N ALA A 575 25.46 8.61 0.60
CA ALA A 575 24.58 7.95 -0.35
C ALA A 575 23.15 7.86 0.19
N ASP A 576 22.17 7.97 -0.72
CA ASP A 576 20.77 7.64 -0.47
C ASP A 576 20.44 6.41 -1.33
N SER A 577 19.82 5.38 -0.76
CA SER A 577 19.68 4.08 -1.41
C SER A 577 18.42 3.34 -0.96
N GLN A 578 17.99 2.33 -1.74
CA GLN A 578 16.83 1.51 -1.39
C GLN A 578 17.16 0.12 -0.84
N MET A 579 18.38 -0.06 -0.32
CA MET A 579 18.76 -1.26 0.42
C MET A 579 18.08 -1.28 1.81
N ALA A 580 17.84 -2.46 2.35
CA ALA A 580 17.55 -2.69 3.76
C ALA A 580 18.85 -3.10 4.46
N ILE A 581 19.66 -2.09 4.82
CA ILE A 581 21.08 -2.24 5.14
C ILE A 581 21.30 -3.08 6.41
N ALA A 582 21.92 -4.25 6.27
CA ALA A 582 22.19 -5.17 7.38
C ALA A 582 23.66 -5.17 7.87
N CYS A 583 24.60 -4.81 7.00
CA CYS A 583 26.04 -4.85 7.28
C CYS A 583 26.85 -3.97 6.30
N PHE A 584 28.03 -3.53 6.72
CA PHE A 584 29.06 -2.91 5.90
C PHE A 584 30.38 -3.69 6.03
N LEU A 585 31.19 -3.72 4.97
CA LEU A 585 32.50 -4.37 4.97
C LEU A 585 33.46 -3.65 4.01
N GLU A 586 34.74 -3.56 4.35
CA GLU A 586 35.80 -3.26 3.38
C GLU A 586 36.40 -4.61 2.94
N ASP A 587 36.40 -4.89 1.64
CA ASP A 587 36.94 -6.14 1.10
C ASP A 587 38.40 -6.02 0.64
N ALA A 588 39.01 -7.14 0.26
CA ALA A 588 40.42 -7.18 -0.15
C ALA A 588 40.73 -6.36 -1.43
N ASP A 589 39.72 -5.87 -2.14
CA ASP A 589 39.89 -5.00 -3.30
C ASP A 589 39.85 -3.51 -2.89
N GLY A 590 39.63 -3.21 -1.61
CA GLY A 590 39.36 -1.87 -1.08
C GLY A 590 37.99 -1.31 -1.48
N ASP A 591 37.06 -2.16 -1.97
CA ASP A 591 35.68 -1.72 -2.17
C ASP A 591 34.96 -1.63 -0.81
N LEU A 592 34.23 -0.53 -0.61
CA LEU A 592 33.29 -0.37 0.49
C LEU A 592 31.97 -1.07 0.12
N LEU A 593 31.73 -2.22 0.74
CA LEU A 593 30.55 -3.06 0.52
C LEU A 593 29.40 -2.69 1.48
N VAL A 594 28.19 -2.90 0.99
CA VAL A 594 26.94 -2.76 1.73
C VAL A 594 26.09 -4.00 1.48
N LEU A 595 25.61 -4.63 2.55
CA LEU A 595 24.72 -5.80 2.47
C LEU A 595 23.27 -5.36 2.54
N ASP A 596 22.49 -5.68 1.49
CA ASP A 596 21.04 -5.60 1.51
C ASP A 596 20.44 -6.88 2.13
N TYR A 597 19.51 -6.74 3.07
CA TYR A 597 18.71 -7.85 3.59
C TYR A 597 17.60 -8.29 2.60
N GLN A 598 17.11 -7.34 1.79
CA GLN A 598 16.04 -7.53 0.82
C GLN A 598 16.61 -7.98 -0.54
N ASN A 599 15.77 -8.03 -1.58
CA ASN A 599 16.16 -8.27 -2.98
C ASN A 599 16.95 -9.56 -3.26
N GLY A 600 16.79 -10.60 -2.42
CA GLY A 600 17.53 -11.86 -2.54
C GLY A 600 18.84 -11.91 -1.75
N GLY A 601 19.19 -10.81 -1.06
CA GLY A 601 20.38 -10.70 -0.23
C GLY A 601 21.60 -10.21 -0.99
N GLU A 602 21.47 -9.05 -1.64
CA GLU A 602 22.48 -8.53 -2.54
C GLU A 602 23.68 -7.93 -1.79
N ILE A 603 24.89 -8.30 -2.22
CA ILE A 603 26.12 -7.59 -1.85
C ILE A 603 26.35 -6.47 -2.87
N ASN A 604 26.17 -5.24 -2.41
CA ASN A 604 26.41 -4.01 -3.16
C ASN A 604 27.78 -3.42 -2.78
N LYS A 605 28.30 -2.53 -3.62
CA LYS A 605 29.45 -1.67 -3.33
C LYS A 605 29.10 -0.21 -3.58
N LEU A 606 29.71 0.70 -2.83
CA LEU A 606 29.61 2.13 -3.13
C LEU A 606 30.58 2.54 -4.23
N VAL A 607 30.06 3.31 -5.19
CA VAL A 607 30.79 3.96 -6.29
C VAL A 607 30.46 5.45 -6.30
N LEU A 608 31.34 6.28 -6.88
CA LEU A 608 31.05 7.69 -7.10
C LEU A 608 29.75 7.86 -7.89
N ASN A 609 28.92 8.82 -7.50
CA ASN A 609 27.65 9.04 -8.16
C ASN A 609 27.82 9.78 -9.50
N ASP A 610 27.16 9.26 -10.52
CA ASP A 610 27.13 9.79 -11.89
C ASP A 610 25.77 10.40 -12.27
N GLN A 611 24.80 10.39 -11.34
CA GLN A 611 23.49 11.01 -11.52
C GLN A 611 23.62 12.51 -11.86
N GLN A 612 22.78 12.96 -12.78
CA GLN A 612 22.78 14.35 -13.24
C GLN A 612 22.31 15.32 -12.13
N ASP A 613 23.12 16.34 -11.85
CA ASP A 613 22.76 17.42 -10.92
C ASP A 613 21.66 18.33 -11.50
N TYR A 614 20.43 18.14 -11.04
CA TYR A 614 19.29 18.99 -11.37
C TYR A 614 19.09 20.18 -10.41
N SER A 615 19.90 20.34 -9.35
CA SER A 615 19.66 21.30 -8.25
C SER A 615 19.58 22.76 -8.66
N ARG A 616 20.23 23.11 -9.77
CA ARG A 616 20.23 24.46 -10.36
C ARG A 616 19.04 24.71 -11.29
N SER A 617 18.49 23.66 -11.89
CA SER A 617 17.32 23.71 -12.78
C SER A 617 16.00 23.40 -12.06
N PHE A 618 16.05 22.78 -10.89
CA PHE A 618 14.86 22.40 -10.12
C PHE A 618 13.98 23.63 -9.80
N PRO A 619 12.67 23.59 -10.07
CA PRO A 619 11.76 24.71 -9.85
C PRO A 619 11.75 25.21 -8.40
N ARG A 620 12.09 26.50 -8.19
CA ARG A 620 12.01 27.15 -6.86
C ARG A 620 10.76 28.02 -6.71
N ARG A 621 10.06 28.28 -7.81
CA ARG A 621 8.71 28.87 -7.87
C ARG A 621 7.76 27.90 -8.55
N LEU A 622 6.47 27.98 -8.24
CA LEU A 622 5.46 27.12 -8.83
C LEU A 622 5.26 27.44 -10.32
N SER A 623 5.48 28.69 -10.74
CA SER A 623 5.49 29.10 -12.14
C SER A 623 6.60 28.45 -12.98
N ASP A 624 7.77 28.17 -12.37
CA ASP A 624 8.90 27.50 -13.05
C ASP A 624 8.66 25.98 -13.27
N SER A 625 7.64 25.40 -12.62
CA SER A 625 7.38 23.94 -12.63
C SER A 625 7.03 23.37 -13.99
N GLY A 626 6.51 24.20 -14.91
CA GLY A 626 5.94 23.76 -16.17
C GLY A 626 4.62 22.99 -16.06
N ILE A 627 4.13 22.72 -14.84
CA ILE A 627 2.85 22.04 -14.57
C ILE A 627 1.67 23.03 -14.70
N PHE A 628 1.89 24.30 -14.36
CA PHE A 628 0.87 25.35 -14.45
C PHE A 628 0.92 26.07 -15.80
N ALA A 629 -0.27 26.44 -16.30
CA ALA A 629 -0.46 27.36 -17.42
C ALA A 629 -0.54 28.81 -16.91
N ASP A 630 -1.19 29.02 -15.77
CA ASP A 630 -1.10 30.23 -14.95
C ASP A 630 -1.25 29.85 -13.46
N VAL A 631 -0.38 30.40 -12.62
CA VAL A 631 -0.39 30.15 -11.17
C VAL A 631 -1.41 31.03 -10.45
N ALA A 632 -1.65 32.26 -10.93
CA ALA A 632 -2.52 33.22 -10.21
C ALA A 632 -4.00 32.80 -10.24
N SER A 633 -4.50 32.40 -11.42
CA SER A 633 -5.83 31.76 -11.57
C SER A 633 -5.85 30.26 -11.20
N TYR A 634 -4.72 29.69 -10.75
CA TYR A 634 -4.57 28.26 -10.42
C TYR A 634 -4.94 27.32 -11.59
N LYS A 635 -4.61 27.73 -12.82
CA LYS A 635 -4.86 26.96 -14.04
C LYS A 635 -3.67 26.03 -14.33
N LEU A 636 -3.85 24.72 -14.16
CA LEU A 636 -2.91 23.71 -14.63
C LEU A 636 -2.89 23.64 -16.18
N LYS A 637 -1.84 23.04 -16.76
CA LYS A 637 -1.81 22.72 -18.19
C LYS A 637 -2.71 21.52 -18.52
N GLU A 638 -2.97 21.35 -19.82
CA GLU A 638 -3.46 20.09 -20.37
C GLU A 638 -2.53 18.93 -19.99
N GLY A 639 -3.05 17.70 -19.94
CA GLY A 639 -2.34 16.54 -19.40
C GLY A 639 -2.31 16.41 -17.87
N ALA A 640 -2.78 17.40 -17.12
CA ALA A 640 -2.96 17.29 -15.66
C ALA A 640 -4.37 16.73 -15.33
N ILE A 641 -4.45 15.43 -15.05
CA ILE A 641 -5.71 14.70 -14.86
C ILE A 641 -6.22 14.89 -13.42
N PRO A 642 -7.39 15.53 -13.19
CA PRO A 642 -7.91 15.75 -11.85
C PRO A 642 -8.46 14.46 -11.23
N TYR A 643 -8.37 14.34 -9.90
CA TYR A 643 -9.02 13.23 -9.17
C TYR A 643 -9.47 13.59 -7.75
N GLY A 644 -10.51 12.90 -7.29
CA GLY A 644 -11.01 12.87 -5.93
C GLY A 644 -10.74 11.53 -5.25
N VAL A 645 -10.91 11.51 -3.93
CA VAL A 645 -10.79 10.31 -3.09
C VAL A 645 -12.07 10.12 -2.27
N ASN A 646 -12.39 8.89 -1.88
CA ASN A 646 -13.55 8.57 -1.06
C ASN A 646 -13.37 9.02 0.40
N SER A 647 -12.24 8.65 1.00
CA SER A 647 -11.93 8.94 2.41
C SER A 647 -10.61 9.72 2.48
N PRO A 648 -10.64 11.05 2.73
CA PRO A 648 -9.44 11.87 2.72
C PRO A 648 -8.64 11.72 4.03
N LEU A 649 -7.31 11.58 3.89
CA LEU A 649 -6.36 11.86 4.98
C LEU A 649 -6.68 13.23 5.62
N TRP A 650 -6.78 13.27 6.96
CA TRP A 650 -6.97 14.49 7.75
C TRP A 650 -5.77 15.44 7.56
N SER A 651 -6.03 16.74 7.59
CA SER A 651 -4.98 17.77 7.44
C SER A 651 -5.48 19.08 8.04
N ASP A 652 -5.81 19.04 9.33
CA ASP A 652 -6.29 20.17 10.14
C ASP A 652 -7.43 20.96 9.45
N GLY A 653 -8.41 20.26 8.86
CA GLY A 653 -9.58 20.85 8.17
C GLY A 653 -9.35 21.43 6.77
N THR A 654 -8.14 21.40 6.21
CA THR A 654 -7.88 21.99 4.88
C THR A 654 -8.61 21.30 3.73
N HIS A 655 -9.09 22.09 2.77
CA HIS A 655 -9.63 21.59 1.50
C HIS A 655 -8.49 21.16 0.56
N LYS A 656 -8.65 20.07 -0.19
CA LYS A 656 -7.58 19.43 -0.99
C LYS A 656 -8.01 19.17 -2.43
N THR A 657 -7.39 19.86 -3.40
CA THR A 657 -7.45 19.52 -4.84
C THR A 657 -6.29 18.60 -5.21
N ARG A 658 -6.48 17.67 -6.17
CA ARG A 658 -5.47 16.69 -6.56
C ARG A 658 -5.46 16.45 -8.08
N HIS A 659 -4.27 16.23 -8.65
CA HIS A 659 -4.08 15.88 -10.05
C HIS A 659 -2.95 14.84 -10.22
N VAL A 660 -3.05 14.00 -11.24
CA VAL A 660 -1.96 13.17 -11.77
C VAL A 660 -1.37 13.86 -12.99
N VAL A 661 -0.04 13.94 -13.09
CA VAL A 661 0.65 14.49 -14.25
C VAL A 661 1.65 13.45 -14.76
N LEU A 662 1.31 12.80 -15.86
CA LEU A 662 2.23 11.96 -16.65
C LEU A 662 3.11 12.88 -17.52
N THR A 663 4.29 12.43 -17.94
CA THR A 663 5.28 13.30 -18.60
C THR A 663 5.78 12.80 -19.96
N ASN A 664 5.42 11.58 -20.34
CA ASN A 664 5.74 10.95 -21.62
C ASN A 664 4.43 10.44 -22.29
N PRO A 665 4.23 10.63 -23.61
CA PRO A 665 3.08 10.07 -24.32
C PRO A 665 2.85 8.57 -24.10
N ASP A 666 3.93 7.79 -23.95
CA ASP A 666 3.85 6.34 -23.76
C ASP A 666 3.50 5.90 -22.32
N ASP A 667 3.50 6.82 -21.35
CA ASP A 667 3.24 6.53 -19.92
C ASP A 667 1.93 5.74 -19.71
N LYS A 668 2.01 4.64 -18.94
CA LYS A 668 0.86 3.87 -18.44
C LYS A 668 0.95 3.65 -16.93
N ILE A 669 -0.14 3.92 -16.22
CA ILE A 669 -0.32 3.65 -14.80
C ILE A 669 -0.69 2.17 -14.63
N GLY A 670 0.07 1.43 -13.81
CA GLY A 670 -0.20 0.03 -13.49
C GLY A 670 -1.28 -0.07 -12.41
N VAL A 671 -2.41 -0.73 -12.73
CA VAL A 671 -3.59 -0.75 -11.86
C VAL A 671 -3.92 -2.14 -11.33
N LEU A 672 -4.31 -2.18 -10.05
CA LEU A 672 -4.78 -3.36 -9.32
C LEU A 672 -6.21 -3.11 -8.82
N ASP A 673 -7.09 -4.11 -8.87
CA ASP A 673 -8.42 -4.04 -8.24
C ASP A 673 -8.34 -3.69 -6.74
N VAL A 674 -7.31 -4.18 -6.05
CA VAL A 674 -7.06 -3.92 -4.62
C VAL A 674 -5.58 -3.65 -4.38
N GLY A 675 -5.30 -2.60 -3.59
CA GLY A 675 -3.94 -2.12 -3.31
C GLY A 675 -3.56 -0.86 -4.08
N PRO A 676 -2.35 -0.31 -3.82
CA PRO A 676 -1.86 0.91 -4.46
C PRO A 676 -1.58 0.69 -5.94
N TRP A 677 -1.75 1.73 -6.73
CA TRP A 677 -1.37 1.76 -8.15
C TRP A 677 0.12 2.06 -8.32
N ASP A 678 0.71 1.57 -9.40
CA ASP A 678 2.09 1.87 -9.80
C ASP A 678 2.11 2.90 -10.95
N PHE A 679 3.19 3.68 -11.03
CA PHE A 679 3.27 4.86 -11.91
C PHE A 679 4.62 4.98 -12.60
N PRO A 680 4.65 5.39 -13.88
CA PRO A 680 5.89 5.64 -14.61
C PRO A 680 6.80 6.68 -13.95
N GLU A 681 8.09 6.52 -14.22
CA GLU A 681 9.12 7.51 -13.89
C GLU A 681 8.75 8.93 -14.32
N LYS A 682 9.11 9.92 -13.51
CA LYS A 682 8.81 11.36 -13.66
C LYS A 682 7.33 11.73 -13.54
N THR A 683 6.43 10.79 -13.22
CA THR A 683 5.05 11.13 -12.83
C THR A 683 5.05 12.09 -11.64
N VAL A 684 4.25 13.15 -11.71
CA VAL A 684 4.04 14.10 -10.60
C VAL A 684 2.60 14.02 -10.10
N ILE A 685 2.41 13.71 -8.81
CA ILE A 685 1.12 13.85 -8.13
C ILE A 685 1.07 15.23 -7.49
N VAL A 686 0.16 16.08 -7.96
CA VAL A 686 -0.07 17.43 -7.45
C VAL A 686 -1.17 17.39 -6.39
N LYS A 687 -0.93 17.97 -5.21
CA LYS A 687 -1.88 18.07 -4.11
C LYS A 687 -1.82 19.47 -3.50
N SER A 688 -2.87 20.28 -3.67
CA SER A 688 -2.89 21.65 -3.10
C SER A 688 -3.91 21.76 -1.98
N PHE A 689 -3.46 22.38 -0.89
CA PHE A 689 -4.17 22.58 0.37
C PHE A 689 -4.64 24.04 0.45
N SER A 690 -5.92 24.23 0.70
CA SER A 690 -6.54 25.54 0.94
C SER A 690 -7.14 25.60 2.33
N LEU A 691 -6.81 26.66 3.06
CA LEU A 691 -7.42 26.99 4.35
C LEU A 691 -8.63 27.89 4.11
N GLN A 692 -9.75 27.58 4.76
CA GLN A 692 -10.89 28.49 4.82
C GLN A 692 -10.57 29.57 5.87
N MET A 693 -10.56 30.84 5.46
CA MET A 693 -10.08 31.93 6.32
C MET A 693 -11.17 32.50 7.23
N ASP A 694 -12.41 32.09 7.02
CA ASP A 694 -13.62 32.49 7.75
C ASP A 694 -14.58 31.30 7.79
N GLU A 695 -14.84 30.76 8.98
CA GLU A 695 -15.56 29.49 9.18
C GLU A 695 -16.97 29.50 8.58
N GLU A 696 -17.67 30.64 8.62
CA GLU A 696 -19.01 30.79 8.06
C GLU A 696 -19.03 31.00 6.53
N ASN A 697 -17.87 31.26 5.90
CA ASN A 697 -17.76 31.68 4.50
C ASN A 697 -16.85 30.75 3.66
N PRO A 698 -17.41 29.79 2.90
CA PRO A 698 -16.67 28.90 2.02
C PRO A 698 -15.83 29.59 0.93
N ASP A 699 -16.19 30.81 0.50
CA ASP A 699 -15.47 31.56 -0.54
C ASP A 699 -14.25 32.30 0.01
N SER A 700 -14.05 32.32 1.33
CA SER A 700 -12.86 32.88 1.99
C SER A 700 -11.56 32.09 1.76
N ARG A 701 -11.64 30.96 1.06
CA ARG A 701 -10.55 29.96 0.95
C ARG A 701 -9.31 30.50 0.25
N GLN A 702 -8.17 30.42 0.94
CA GLN A 702 -6.85 30.74 0.41
C GLN A 702 -5.99 29.48 0.28
N ARG A 703 -5.31 29.32 -0.86
CA ARG A 703 -4.28 28.30 -1.05
C ARG A 703 -3.11 28.63 -0.13
N ILE A 704 -2.68 27.66 0.69
CA ILE A 704 -1.53 27.82 1.59
C ILE A 704 -0.34 26.99 1.12
N GLU A 705 -0.58 25.79 0.59
CA GLU A 705 0.45 24.87 0.13
C GLU A 705 0.06 24.20 -1.20
N THR A 706 1.02 24.03 -2.11
CA THR A 706 0.96 23.04 -3.19
C THR A 706 2.10 22.07 -3.01
N ARG A 707 1.81 20.77 -2.83
CA ARG A 707 2.81 19.71 -2.74
C ARG A 707 2.86 18.91 -4.04
N PHE A 708 4.07 18.65 -4.51
CA PHE A 708 4.34 17.65 -5.54
C PHE A 708 4.89 16.40 -4.84
N MET A 709 4.37 15.22 -5.16
CA MET A 709 5.14 13.98 -5.04
C MET A 709 5.64 13.64 -6.44
N THR A 710 6.94 13.36 -6.60
CA THR A 710 7.57 13.09 -7.91
C THR A 710 8.18 11.70 -7.91
N LYS A 711 7.79 10.87 -8.87
CA LYS A 711 8.40 9.55 -9.12
C LYS A 711 9.76 9.75 -9.80
N GLN A 712 10.86 9.28 -9.20
CA GLN A 712 12.20 9.33 -9.77
C GLN A 712 13.08 8.22 -9.17
N ASP A 713 13.86 7.54 -10.00
CA ASP A 713 14.71 6.41 -9.62
C ASP A 713 13.92 5.30 -8.89
N ASN A 714 12.71 5.01 -9.37
CA ASN A 714 11.68 4.15 -8.78
C ASN A 714 11.05 4.66 -7.46
N GLU A 715 11.50 5.79 -6.93
CA GLU A 715 11.15 6.35 -5.64
C GLU A 715 10.24 7.58 -5.71
N TRP A 716 9.59 7.96 -4.60
CA TRP A 716 8.66 9.11 -4.57
C TRP A 716 9.11 10.23 -3.64
N VAL A 717 9.61 11.35 -4.17
CA VAL A 717 10.10 12.46 -3.34
C VAL A 717 9.08 13.59 -3.23
N GLY A 718 8.90 14.10 -2.00
CA GLY A 718 7.95 15.17 -1.66
C GLY A 718 8.57 16.58 -1.71
N TYR A 719 7.89 17.50 -2.39
CA TYR A 719 8.27 18.91 -2.52
C TYR A 719 7.10 19.84 -2.22
N SER A 720 7.11 20.48 -1.05
CA SER A 720 6.10 21.44 -0.60
C SER A 720 6.41 22.85 -1.13
N TYR A 721 5.42 23.55 -1.67
CA TYR A 721 5.51 24.96 -2.10
C TYR A 721 4.53 25.81 -1.30
N ARG A 722 5.04 26.82 -0.61
CA ARG A 722 4.27 27.77 0.19
C ARG A 722 3.74 28.92 -0.66
N TRP A 723 2.43 29.15 -0.65
CA TRP A 723 1.79 30.27 -1.37
C TRP A 723 2.11 31.64 -0.76
N ASN A 724 2.03 32.67 -1.60
CA ASN A 724 2.11 34.06 -1.15
C ASN A 724 0.73 34.60 -0.70
N LYS A 725 0.72 35.64 0.15
CA LYS A 725 -0.50 36.21 0.74
C LYS A 725 -1.42 36.90 -0.28
N ILE A 726 -0.97 37.12 -1.51
CA ILE A 726 -1.76 37.71 -2.61
C ILE A 726 -2.20 36.66 -3.65
N GLN A 727 -1.98 35.37 -3.37
CA GLN A 727 -2.43 34.22 -4.16
C GLN A 727 -1.87 34.14 -5.61
N THR A 728 -0.78 34.84 -5.92
CA THR A 728 -0.21 34.91 -7.29
C THR A 728 0.93 33.93 -7.58
N GLU A 729 1.62 33.42 -6.56
CA GLU A 729 2.81 32.57 -6.70
C GLU A 729 3.00 31.70 -5.44
N ALA A 730 3.66 30.55 -5.59
CA ALA A 730 4.15 29.74 -4.47
C ALA A 730 5.64 29.40 -4.61
N PHE A 731 6.34 29.30 -3.47
CA PHE A 731 7.79 29.15 -3.39
C PHE A 731 8.16 27.84 -2.69
N LEU A 732 9.16 27.14 -3.20
CA LEU A 732 9.65 25.88 -2.64
C LEU A 732 10.07 26.06 -1.17
N VAL A 733 9.58 25.18 -0.30
CA VAL A 733 9.92 25.13 1.13
C VAL A 733 11.34 24.54 1.30
N PRO A 734 12.12 25.00 2.32
CA PRO A 734 13.40 24.41 2.69
C PRO A 734 13.35 22.89 2.97
N ASP A 735 14.51 22.26 3.14
CA ASP A 735 14.57 20.80 3.30
C ASP A 735 14.01 20.35 4.66
N GLU A 736 14.37 21.12 5.68
CA GLU A 736 13.96 21.05 7.08
C GLU A 736 12.47 21.34 7.34
N GLY A 737 11.69 21.62 6.29
CA GLY A 737 10.28 22.01 6.40
C GLY A 737 10.10 23.46 6.87
N ARG A 738 8.90 23.78 7.38
CA ARG A 738 8.56 25.09 7.95
C ARG A 738 7.25 25.06 8.74
N GLU A 739 7.13 25.90 9.76
CA GLU A 739 5.84 26.26 10.37
C GLU A 739 5.41 27.70 10.04
N GLU A 740 4.10 27.95 10.07
CA GLU A 740 3.49 29.29 9.92
C GLU A 740 2.17 29.40 10.69
N GLU A 741 1.91 30.57 11.27
CA GLU A 741 0.62 30.91 11.88
C GLU A 741 -0.20 31.80 10.95
N PHE A 742 -1.39 31.30 10.60
CA PHE A 742 -2.48 32.05 9.96
C PHE A 742 -3.43 32.56 11.05
N ARG A 743 -4.33 33.49 10.69
CA ARG A 743 -5.45 33.88 11.56
C ARG A 743 -6.74 33.68 10.80
N ILE A 744 -7.67 32.93 11.37
CA ILE A 744 -8.98 32.64 10.79
C ILE A 744 -10.08 33.33 11.59
N SER A 745 -11.14 33.76 10.91
CA SER A 745 -12.38 34.24 11.51
C SER A 745 -13.23 33.04 11.93
N THR A 746 -13.73 33.07 13.16
CA THR A 746 -14.51 32.01 13.81
C THR A 746 -15.65 32.65 14.59
N ALA A 747 -16.64 31.88 15.04
CA ALA A 747 -17.76 32.40 15.84
C ALA A 747 -17.31 33.14 17.13
N ASP A 748 -16.15 32.77 17.71
CA ASP A 748 -15.55 33.43 18.88
C ASP A 748 -14.55 34.56 18.51
N GLY A 749 -14.47 34.94 17.23
CA GLY A 749 -13.53 35.93 16.69
C GLY A 749 -12.26 35.32 16.06
N MET A 750 -11.19 36.12 15.98
CA MET A 750 -9.97 35.78 15.21
C MET A 750 -9.04 34.80 15.94
N LYS A 751 -9.14 33.50 15.67
CA LYS A 751 -8.28 32.45 16.25
C LYS A 751 -6.97 32.28 15.45
N PRO A 752 -5.84 31.96 16.13
CA PRO A 752 -4.61 31.54 15.46
C PRO A 752 -4.77 30.11 14.92
N TYR A 753 -4.30 29.88 13.70
CA TYR A 753 -4.30 28.57 13.04
C TYR A 753 -2.87 28.23 12.64
N LYS A 754 -2.32 27.10 13.10
CA LYS A 754 -0.97 26.67 12.75
C LYS A 754 -0.99 25.73 11.54
N TRP A 755 -0.05 25.94 10.62
CA TRP A 755 0.26 25.00 9.55
C TRP A 755 1.72 24.59 9.59
N LYS A 756 1.99 23.31 9.37
CA LYS A 756 3.34 22.78 9.16
C LYS A 756 3.48 22.29 7.72
N TYR A 757 4.33 22.98 6.96
CA TYR A 757 4.89 22.46 5.73
C TYR A 757 5.94 21.41 6.12
N PRO A 758 5.73 20.11 5.85
CA PRO A 758 6.64 19.08 6.34
C PRO A 758 8.02 19.18 5.67
N SER A 759 9.03 18.67 6.37
CA SER A 759 10.34 18.41 5.78
C SER A 759 10.23 17.35 4.67
N ARG A 760 11.28 17.21 3.85
CA ARG A 760 11.31 16.14 2.83
C ARG A 760 11.36 14.76 3.49
N SER A 761 12.09 14.64 4.60
CA SER A 761 12.17 13.43 5.43
C SER A 761 10.84 13.08 6.11
N GLU A 762 10.07 14.06 6.60
CA GLU A 762 8.71 13.88 7.14
C GLU A 762 7.70 13.44 6.08
N CYS A 763 7.85 13.86 4.82
CA CYS A 763 7.03 13.31 3.74
C CYS A 763 7.23 11.79 3.61
N MET A 764 8.49 11.33 3.72
CA MET A 764 8.86 9.91 3.62
C MET A 764 8.54 9.07 4.87
N MET A 765 8.01 9.67 5.94
CA MET A 765 7.45 8.92 7.07
C MET A 765 6.11 8.26 6.69
N CYS A 766 5.20 9.01 6.05
CA CYS A 766 3.93 8.43 5.56
C CYS A 766 4.08 7.84 4.15
N HIS A 767 4.93 8.43 3.31
CA HIS A 767 5.31 7.89 2.01
C HIS A 767 6.54 6.99 2.16
N ALA A 768 6.41 5.88 2.90
CA ALA A 768 7.48 4.91 3.14
C ALA A 768 7.37 3.66 2.23
N ARG A 769 8.46 2.88 2.11
CA ARG A 769 8.55 1.66 1.29
C ARG A 769 7.45 0.64 1.61
N ALA A 770 7.22 0.41 2.90
CA ALA A 770 6.17 -0.50 3.38
C ALA A 770 4.75 -0.01 3.06
N ALA A 771 4.52 1.31 3.07
CA ALA A 771 3.27 1.95 2.65
C ALA A 771 3.13 2.02 1.10
N LYS A 772 4.14 1.56 0.35
CA LYS A 772 4.21 1.58 -1.12
C LYS A 772 3.95 2.97 -1.73
N TYR A 773 4.43 4.00 -1.03
CA TYR A 773 4.65 5.37 -1.49
C TYR A 773 3.47 6.22 -2.03
N VAL A 774 2.39 5.69 -2.62
CA VAL A 774 1.35 6.53 -3.26
C VAL A 774 0.05 6.60 -2.45
N LEU A 775 0.02 7.52 -1.49
CA LEU A 775 -1.11 7.67 -0.57
C LEU A 775 -2.37 8.20 -1.26
N GLY A 776 -3.34 7.31 -1.46
CA GLY A 776 -4.71 7.61 -1.90
C GLY A 776 -4.99 7.38 -3.38
N LEU A 777 -4.01 6.95 -4.19
CA LEU A 777 -4.23 6.50 -5.57
C LEU A 777 -4.31 4.98 -5.59
N GLN A 778 -5.54 4.51 -5.41
CA GLN A 778 -5.93 3.10 -5.40
C GLN A 778 -7.42 2.99 -5.73
N THR A 779 -7.82 1.84 -6.25
CA THR A 779 -9.18 1.60 -6.76
C THR A 779 -10.25 1.85 -5.69
N ALA A 780 -10.01 1.47 -4.43
CA ALA A 780 -10.95 1.71 -3.32
C ALA A 780 -11.15 3.19 -2.94
N GLN A 781 -10.18 4.06 -3.25
CA GLN A 781 -10.28 5.50 -3.07
C GLN A 781 -10.88 6.19 -4.30
N LEU A 782 -10.65 5.66 -5.50
CA LEU A 782 -11.07 6.27 -6.75
C LEU A 782 -12.44 5.78 -7.26
N ASN A 783 -12.96 4.64 -6.76
CA ASN A 783 -14.31 4.16 -7.04
C ASN A 783 -15.39 5.12 -6.49
N ARG A 784 -15.73 6.13 -7.30
CA ARG A 784 -16.73 7.16 -7.08
C ARG A 784 -16.89 8.00 -8.34
N ASP A 785 -17.99 8.73 -8.41
CA ASP A 785 -18.19 9.74 -9.44
C ASP A 785 -17.37 11.00 -9.17
N PHE A 786 -16.98 11.65 -10.27
CA PHE A 786 -16.24 12.90 -10.28
C PHE A 786 -16.74 13.79 -11.42
N ASN A 787 -16.70 15.10 -11.22
CA ASN A 787 -17.18 16.10 -12.18
C ASN A 787 -16.00 16.62 -13.02
N TYR A 788 -15.83 16.05 -14.21
CA TYR A 788 -14.88 16.45 -15.23
C TYR A 788 -15.45 17.61 -16.06
N SER A 789 -15.46 18.81 -15.46
CA SER A 789 -15.83 20.08 -16.12
C SER A 789 -17.23 20.13 -16.73
N GLY A 790 -18.21 19.49 -16.07
CA GLY A 790 -19.61 19.40 -16.49
C GLY A 790 -20.05 17.98 -16.85
N HIS A 791 -19.09 17.08 -17.12
CA HIS A 791 -19.32 15.66 -17.33
C HIS A 791 -19.16 14.89 -16.01
N ILE A 792 -20.15 14.08 -15.62
CA ILE A 792 -20.09 13.26 -14.40
C ILE A 792 -19.92 11.79 -14.83
N GLU A 793 -18.83 11.18 -14.38
CA GLU A 793 -18.48 9.79 -14.67
C GLU A 793 -17.68 9.20 -13.49
N ASN A 794 -17.79 7.89 -13.26
CA ASN A 794 -16.96 7.19 -12.29
C ASN A 794 -15.49 7.28 -12.71
N GLN A 795 -14.59 7.67 -11.80
CA GLN A 795 -13.19 7.94 -12.14
C GLN A 795 -12.49 6.73 -12.78
N LEU A 796 -12.88 5.50 -12.43
CA LEU A 796 -12.34 4.28 -13.02
C LEU A 796 -12.74 4.13 -14.51
N SER A 797 -13.96 4.54 -14.88
CA SER A 797 -14.43 4.62 -16.26
C SER A 797 -13.74 5.77 -17.02
N TYR A 798 -13.66 6.96 -16.42
CA TYR A 798 -12.96 8.09 -17.06
C TYR A 798 -11.48 7.76 -17.34
N LEU A 799 -10.76 7.23 -16.34
CA LEU A 799 -9.33 6.97 -16.44
C LEU A 799 -8.97 5.87 -17.43
N GLN A 800 -9.72 4.75 -17.51
CA GLN A 800 -9.45 3.73 -18.55
C GLN A 800 -9.64 4.30 -19.96
N ARG A 801 -10.65 5.17 -20.15
CA ARG A 801 -10.97 5.82 -21.44
C ARG A 801 -9.89 6.82 -21.89
N THR A 802 -8.99 7.27 -21.02
CA THR A 802 -7.78 8.04 -21.43
C THR A 802 -6.73 7.18 -22.14
N GLY A 803 -6.79 5.85 -22.03
CA GLY A 803 -5.76 4.94 -22.54
C GLY A 803 -4.44 4.98 -21.77
N LYS A 804 -4.40 5.62 -20.59
CA LYS A 804 -3.23 5.74 -19.71
C LYS A 804 -3.19 4.71 -18.58
N LEU A 805 -4.09 3.72 -18.55
CA LEU A 805 -4.04 2.61 -17.58
C LEU A 805 -3.53 1.32 -18.24
N THR A 806 -2.84 0.49 -17.46
CA THR A 806 -2.58 -0.93 -17.75
C THR A 806 -3.28 -1.78 -16.69
N LEU A 807 -4.17 -2.66 -17.16
CA LEU A 807 -5.01 -3.53 -16.34
C LEU A 807 -4.75 -5.00 -16.75
N ASN A 808 -4.63 -5.89 -15.76
CA ASN A 808 -4.42 -7.33 -15.96
C ASN A 808 -5.31 -8.11 -14.98
N THR A 809 -6.60 -8.18 -15.32
CA THR A 809 -7.67 -8.73 -14.47
C THR A 809 -7.51 -10.22 -14.22
N ALA A 810 -6.89 -10.97 -15.14
CA ALA A 810 -6.75 -12.43 -15.07
C ALA A 810 -6.02 -12.91 -13.80
N GLY A 811 -5.03 -12.14 -13.31
CA GLY A 811 -4.33 -12.41 -12.05
C GLY A 811 -4.94 -11.77 -10.81
N GLN A 812 -6.03 -10.99 -10.98
CA GLN A 812 -6.64 -10.14 -9.95
C GLN A 812 -7.98 -10.71 -9.46
N HIS A 813 -8.84 -11.24 -10.35
CA HIS A 813 -10.16 -11.78 -10.02
C HIS A 813 -10.15 -12.80 -8.85
N GLY A 814 -9.21 -13.74 -8.82
CA GLY A 814 -9.14 -14.75 -7.75
C GLY A 814 -8.89 -14.13 -6.38
N LYS A 815 -7.95 -13.18 -6.30
CA LYS A 815 -7.63 -12.45 -5.07
C LYS A 815 -8.76 -11.51 -4.65
N PHE A 816 -9.43 -10.89 -5.62
CA PHE A 816 -10.61 -10.07 -5.33
C PHE A 816 -11.76 -10.92 -4.76
N ALA A 817 -12.02 -12.11 -5.32
CA ALA A 817 -13.07 -13.00 -4.83
C ALA A 817 -12.78 -13.49 -3.39
N GLU A 818 -11.54 -13.91 -3.11
CA GLU A 818 -11.06 -14.20 -1.75
C GLU A 818 -11.28 -12.99 -0.80
N GLN A 819 -10.98 -11.77 -1.27
CA GLN A 819 -11.10 -10.55 -0.47
C GLN A 819 -12.55 -10.06 -0.26
N ARG A 820 -13.46 -10.24 -1.24
CA ARG A 820 -14.89 -9.93 -1.04
C ARG A 820 -15.47 -10.89 -0.01
N GLU A 821 -15.19 -12.18 -0.12
CA GLU A 821 -15.69 -13.17 0.83
C GLU A 821 -15.08 -13.05 2.23
N MET A 822 -13.86 -12.52 2.39
CA MET A 822 -13.31 -12.10 3.70
C MET A 822 -13.93 -10.78 4.25
N LEU A 823 -14.71 -10.05 3.45
CA LEU A 823 -15.44 -8.85 3.86
C LEU A 823 -16.94 -9.12 4.09
N SER A 824 -17.53 -10.16 3.46
CA SER A 824 -18.90 -10.64 3.71
C SER A 824 -18.99 -11.78 4.72
N SER A 825 -17.95 -12.61 4.84
CA SER A 825 -17.86 -13.71 5.79
C SER A 825 -16.55 -13.62 6.59
N PHE A 826 -16.63 -13.85 7.90
CA PHE A 826 -15.46 -13.79 8.78
C PHE A 826 -14.59 -15.06 8.73
N ASP A 827 -14.73 -15.89 7.69
CA ASP A 827 -14.03 -17.18 7.53
C ASP A 827 -13.43 -17.35 6.12
N LYS A 828 -12.10 -17.42 6.08
CA LYS A 828 -11.30 -17.68 4.87
C LYS A 828 -11.58 -19.05 4.23
N THR A 829 -12.09 -20.01 4.99
CA THR A 829 -12.45 -21.35 4.51
C THR A 829 -13.63 -21.28 3.55
N VAL A 830 -14.70 -20.57 3.93
CA VAL A 830 -15.90 -20.34 3.11
C VAL A 830 -15.53 -19.61 1.82
N ALA A 831 -14.71 -18.56 1.90
CA ALA A 831 -14.17 -17.85 0.74
C ALA A 831 -13.46 -18.78 -0.25
N THR A 832 -12.59 -19.66 0.26
CA THR A 832 -11.81 -20.60 -0.54
C THR A 832 -12.71 -21.65 -1.21
N GLU A 833 -13.73 -22.14 -0.52
CA GLU A 833 -14.73 -23.06 -1.09
C GLU A 833 -15.60 -22.40 -2.17
N ALA A 834 -16.03 -21.16 -1.96
CA ALA A 834 -16.83 -20.42 -2.94
C ALA A 834 -16.07 -20.22 -4.26
N VAL A 835 -14.79 -19.87 -4.19
CA VAL A 835 -13.89 -19.77 -5.35
C VAL A 835 -13.62 -21.14 -5.99
N ALA A 836 -13.53 -22.21 -5.20
CA ALA A 836 -13.37 -23.57 -5.73
C ALA A 836 -14.61 -24.08 -6.49
N LYS A 837 -15.81 -23.73 -6.02
CA LYS A 837 -17.11 -24.10 -6.63
C LYS A 837 -17.43 -23.30 -7.90
N ALA A 838 -16.86 -22.10 -8.06
CA ALA A 838 -17.11 -21.19 -9.19
C ALA A 838 -16.14 -21.35 -10.38
N LYS A 839 -15.43 -22.48 -10.48
CA LYS A 839 -14.49 -22.71 -11.59
C LYS A 839 -15.24 -23.14 -12.86
N PRO A 840 -15.04 -22.47 -14.02
CA PRO A 840 -15.54 -22.95 -15.30
C PRO A 840 -14.85 -24.27 -15.68
N ASP A 841 -15.52 -25.05 -16.53
CA ASP A 841 -15.01 -26.30 -17.06
C ASP A 841 -14.20 -26.10 -18.37
N ASN A 842 -13.79 -27.21 -18.98
CA ASN A 842 -13.00 -27.22 -20.22
C ASN A 842 -13.88 -26.93 -21.45
N GLY A 843 -14.36 -25.70 -21.58
CA GLY A 843 -15.15 -25.20 -22.73
C GLY A 843 -15.90 -23.92 -22.41
N GLN A 844 -16.27 -23.73 -21.14
CA GLN A 844 -16.86 -22.50 -20.65
C GLN A 844 -15.85 -21.33 -20.59
N ARG A 845 -16.39 -20.12 -20.74
CA ARG A 845 -15.69 -18.83 -20.74
C ARG A 845 -15.03 -18.52 -19.39
N GLY A 846 -13.79 -18.02 -19.44
CA GLY A 846 -13.08 -17.42 -18.29
C GLY A 846 -13.29 -15.90 -18.17
N PRO A 847 -12.87 -15.25 -17.07
CA PRO A 847 -13.09 -13.82 -16.86
C PRO A 847 -12.47 -12.91 -17.94
N ALA A 848 -13.12 -11.77 -18.22
CA ALA A 848 -12.67 -10.79 -19.20
C ALA A 848 -11.27 -10.24 -18.87
N ASN A 849 -10.38 -10.16 -19.87
CA ASN A 849 -9.04 -9.57 -19.77
C ASN A 849 -8.78 -8.62 -20.95
N ASP A 850 -9.45 -7.48 -20.92
CA ASP A 850 -9.77 -6.63 -22.07
C ASP A 850 -9.26 -5.18 -21.96
N SER A 851 -8.42 -4.92 -20.96
CA SER A 851 -7.97 -3.59 -20.52
C SER A 851 -9.10 -2.66 -20.02
N LEU A 852 -10.27 -3.20 -19.70
CA LEU A 852 -11.25 -2.53 -18.85
C LEU A 852 -11.11 -3.06 -17.41
N PHE A 853 -11.70 -2.39 -16.41
CA PHE A 853 -11.71 -2.92 -15.05
C PHE A 853 -12.55 -4.19 -14.96
N ALA A 854 -12.35 -5.01 -13.92
CA ALA A 854 -13.27 -6.10 -13.63
C ALA A 854 -14.71 -5.58 -13.42
N HIS A 855 -14.84 -4.49 -12.64
CA HIS A 855 -16.11 -3.91 -12.17
C HIS A 855 -15.97 -2.41 -11.83
N ALA A 856 -17.06 -1.72 -11.47
CA ALA A 856 -17.07 -0.32 -11.04
C ALA A 856 -17.57 -0.10 -9.59
N ALA A 857 -18.82 0.33 -9.43
CA ALA A 857 -19.40 0.98 -8.26
C ALA A 857 -19.75 0.02 -7.13
N GLU A 858 -20.63 -0.97 -7.38
CA GLU A 858 -20.93 -2.06 -6.43
C GLU A 858 -19.85 -3.15 -6.47
N GLY A 859 -19.04 -3.12 -7.52
CA GLY A 859 -18.01 -4.07 -7.81
C GLY A 859 -16.75 -3.99 -6.95
N ALA A 860 -15.98 -2.93 -7.16
CA ALA A 860 -14.69 -2.74 -6.52
C ALA A 860 -14.86 -2.50 -4.99
N PRO A 861 -13.80 -2.66 -4.17
CA PRO A 861 -13.89 -2.19 -2.79
C PRO A 861 -14.13 -0.68 -2.83
N LYS A 862 -14.81 -0.13 -1.83
CA LYS A 862 -15.13 1.29 -1.77
C LYS A 862 -14.99 1.77 -0.34
N LEU A 863 -14.12 2.77 -0.13
CA LEU A 863 -14.08 3.48 1.15
C LEU A 863 -15.28 4.43 1.27
N ALA A 864 -15.62 4.81 2.49
CA ALA A 864 -16.63 5.82 2.78
C ALA A 864 -16.01 7.09 3.38
N HIS A 865 -16.70 8.21 3.21
CA HIS A 865 -16.46 9.41 4.01
C HIS A 865 -17.07 9.23 5.41
N ILE A 866 -16.51 9.84 6.45
CA ILE A 866 -17.06 9.77 7.82
C ILE A 866 -18.53 10.25 7.91
N ASN A 867 -18.94 11.11 6.97
CA ASN A 867 -20.27 11.70 6.88
C ASN A 867 -21.18 11.04 5.83
N ASP A 868 -20.74 9.95 5.20
CA ASP A 868 -21.57 9.14 4.31
C ASP A 868 -22.54 8.27 5.12
N GLN A 869 -23.77 8.77 5.31
CA GLN A 869 -24.80 8.05 6.07
C GLN A 869 -25.36 6.83 5.33
N THR A 870 -25.02 6.60 4.06
CA THR A 870 -25.38 5.36 3.36
C THR A 870 -24.46 4.20 3.72
N ALA A 871 -23.24 4.50 4.17
CA ALA A 871 -22.28 3.52 4.65
C ALA A 871 -22.47 3.20 6.14
N SER A 872 -22.27 1.94 6.50
CA SER A 872 -22.27 1.49 7.89
C SER A 872 -21.20 2.20 8.72
N ILE A 873 -21.42 2.29 10.03
CA ILE A 873 -20.48 2.97 10.95
C ILE A 873 -19.09 2.33 10.92
N GLU A 874 -19.02 1.01 10.76
CA GLU A 874 -17.75 0.29 10.58
C GLU A 874 -17.04 0.65 9.28
N ILE A 875 -17.74 0.66 8.14
CA ILE A 875 -17.12 0.97 6.84
C ILE A 875 -16.52 2.38 6.89
N ARG A 876 -17.22 3.34 7.51
CA ARG A 876 -16.72 4.71 7.73
C ARG A 876 -15.51 4.75 8.67
N ALA A 877 -15.60 4.09 9.82
CA ALA A 877 -14.54 4.03 10.81
C ALA A 877 -13.24 3.42 10.26
N ARG A 878 -13.34 2.23 9.63
CA ARG A 878 -12.21 1.54 8.99
C ARG A 878 -11.67 2.34 7.80
N SER A 879 -12.52 3.05 7.04
CA SER A 879 -12.07 3.92 5.94
C SER A 879 -11.22 5.10 6.43
N TYR A 880 -11.61 5.71 7.55
CA TYR A 880 -10.84 6.78 8.19
C TYR A 880 -9.51 6.23 8.73
N ILE A 881 -9.54 5.14 9.50
CA ILE A 881 -8.33 4.51 10.07
C ILE A 881 -7.36 4.09 8.96
N PHE A 882 -7.84 3.47 7.89
CA PHE A 882 -7.01 3.11 6.73
C PHE A 882 -6.36 4.34 6.09
N SER A 883 -7.12 5.44 5.92
CA SER A 883 -6.63 6.64 5.25
C SER A 883 -5.65 7.47 6.08
N ASN A 884 -5.65 7.32 7.40
CA ASN A 884 -4.89 8.15 8.35
C ASN A 884 -3.80 7.40 9.14
N CYS A 885 -3.92 6.09 9.29
CA CYS A 885 -3.09 5.29 10.19
C CYS A 885 -2.37 4.11 9.51
N ALA A 886 -2.91 3.55 8.42
CA ALA A 886 -2.33 2.34 7.78
C ALA A 886 -0.95 2.56 7.14
N GLN A 887 -0.51 3.80 6.96
CA GLN A 887 0.83 4.12 6.46
C GLN A 887 1.93 3.67 7.44
N CYS A 888 1.69 3.82 8.74
CA CYS A 888 2.58 3.35 9.80
C CYS A 888 2.20 1.92 10.23
N HIS A 889 0.90 1.61 10.23
CA HIS A 889 0.35 0.33 10.68
C HIS A 889 0.16 -0.67 9.52
N VAL A 890 1.29 -0.98 8.89
CA VAL A 890 1.52 -2.10 7.96
C VAL A 890 2.70 -2.92 8.50
N GLY A 891 2.82 -4.19 8.11
CA GLY A 891 3.82 -5.13 8.66
C GLY A 891 5.31 -4.78 8.53
N ALA A 892 5.68 -3.62 7.99
CA ALA A 892 7.03 -3.04 8.02
C ALA A 892 7.00 -1.49 8.08
N GLY A 893 5.91 -0.87 8.57
CA GLY A 893 5.61 0.57 8.41
C GLY A 893 6.43 1.54 9.25
N GLY A 894 7.16 1.06 10.26
CA GLY A 894 7.85 1.89 11.25
C GLY A 894 6.90 2.37 12.37
N GLY A 895 7.43 2.45 13.60
CA GLY A 895 6.64 2.80 14.79
C GLY A 895 6.08 1.61 15.58
N ASN A 896 6.88 0.53 15.68
CA ASN A 896 6.85 -0.57 16.67
C ASN A 896 5.51 -1.29 16.96
N SER A 897 4.47 -1.01 16.18
CA SER A 897 3.12 -1.44 16.47
C SER A 897 2.73 -2.69 15.68
N GLN A 898 2.23 -3.71 16.39
CA GLN A 898 1.69 -4.92 15.77
C GLN A 898 0.30 -4.73 15.12
N MET A 899 -0.26 -3.51 15.13
CA MET A 899 -1.54 -3.21 14.48
C MET A 899 -1.41 -3.27 12.95
N HIS A 900 -2.39 -3.88 12.29
CA HIS A 900 -2.50 -3.94 10.82
C HIS A 900 -3.76 -3.18 10.41
N PHE A 901 -3.65 -2.14 9.60
CA PHE A 901 -4.79 -1.30 9.21
C PHE A 901 -5.06 -1.29 7.70
N GLU A 902 -4.44 -2.17 6.91
CA GLU A 902 -4.76 -2.26 5.48
C GLU A 902 -6.23 -2.61 5.24
N TRP A 903 -6.88 -2.00 4.24
CA TRP A 903 -8.31 -2.14 3.99
C TRP A 903 -8.80 -3.60 3.85
N SER A 904 -7.95 -4.49 3.34
CA SER A 904 -8.27 -5.92 3.15
C SER A 904 -8.13 -6.78 4.42
N ARG A 905 -7.84 -6.20 5.59
CA ARG A 905 -7.70 -6.94 6.86
C ARG A 905 -9.05 -7.11 7.56
N THR A 906 -9.30 -8.32 8.03
CA THR A 906 -10.37 -8.63 8.99
C THR A 906 -10.08 -8.02 10.38
N LEU A 907 -11.11 -7.81 11.21
CA LEU A 907 -10.95 -7.24 12.56
C LEU A 907 -9.96 -8.03 13.44
N ALA A 908 -9.89 -9.35 13.26
CA ALA A 908 -8.93 -10.21 13.95
C ALA A 908 -7.49 -10.00 13.46
N GLU A 909 -7.27 -9.93 12.15
CA GLU A 909 -5.95 -9.61 11.58
C GLU A 909 -5.46 -8.21 11.96
N MET A 910 -6.36 -7.26 12.22
CA MET A 910 -5.98 -5.91 12.64
C MET A 910 -5.22 -5.88 13.98
N LYS A 911 -5.33 -6.94 14.81
CA LYS A 911 -4.66 -7.09 16.13
C LYS A 911 -4.90 -5.89 17.07
N VAL A 912 -6.13 -5.40 17.13
CA VAL A 912 -6.54 -4.29 18.01
C VAL A 912 -7.59 -4.65 19.06
N ILE A 913 -8.43 -5.65 18.81
CA ILE A 913 -9.50 -6.05 19.72
C ILE A 913 -8.88 -6.77 20.93
N ASP A 914 -9.06 -6.18 22.11
CA ASP A 914 -8.58 -6.66 23.42
C ASP A 914 -7.07 -6.93 23.54
N VAL A 915 -6.28 -6.45 22.58
CA VAL A 915 -4.81 -6.48 22.59
C VAL A 915 -4.25 -5.39 23.50
N LEU A 916 -3.22 -5.73 24.29
CA LEU A 916 -2.52 -4.77 25.15
C LEU A 916 -1.68 -3.78 24.30
N PRO A 917 -1.76 -2.46 24.56
CA PRO A 917 -0.96 -1.47 23.85
C PRO A 917 0.50 -1.46 24.32
N LEU A 918 1.44 -1.47 23.38
CA LEU A 918 2.89 -1.47 23.69
C LEU A 918 3.34 -0.15 24.36
N HIS A 919 3.16 1.01 23.71
CA HIS A 919 3.56 2.33 24.26
C HIS A 919 2.62 2.87 25.36
N GLY A 920 2.25 2.01 26.31
CA GLY A 920 1.52 2.34 27.55
C GLY A 920 0.04 2.70 27.40
N LEU A 921 -0.63 2.67 28.55
CA LEU A 921 -2.08 2.86 28.72
C LEU A 921 -2.56 4.32 28.71
N LYS A 922 -1.65 5.30 28.73
CA LYS A 922 -1.94 6.75 28.72
C LYS A 922 -2.99 7.20 29.77
N GLY A 923 -2.97 6.56 30.95
CA GLY A 923 -3.86 6.85 32.09
C GLY A 923 -5.17 6.05 32.14
N ILE A 924 -5.39 5.10 31.23
CA ILE A 924 -6.57 4.22 31.21
C ILE A 924 -6.30 2.96 32.04
N THR A 925 -6.99 2.79 33.17
CA THR A 925 -6.95 1.53 33.96
C THR A 925 -7.49 0.37 33.13
N ASP A 926 -6.77 -0.75 33.11
CA ASP A 926 -7.10 -1.98 32.38
C ASP A 926 -7.54 -1.75 30.92
N GLY A 927 -6.91 -0.77 30.26
CA GLY A 927 -7.18 -0.41 28.88
C GLY A 927 -6.57 -1.38 27.85
N LYS A 928 -7.19 -1.46 26.68
CA LYS A 928 -6.70 -2.21 25.50
C LYS A 928 -6.59 -1.26 24.31
N LEU A 929 -6.06 -1.71 23.18
CA LEU A 929 -6.04 -0.91 21.94
C LEU A 929 -7.48 -0.53 21.52
N ILE A 930 -8.37 -1.51 21.44
CA ILE A 930 -9.83 -1.36 21.45
C ILE A 930 -10.41 -2.35 22.47
N VAL A 931 -11.35 -1.90 23.30
CA VAL A 931 -12.23 -2.77 24.11
C VAL A 931 -13.64 -2.66 23.53
N PRO A 932 -14.26 -3.76 23.03
CA PRO A 932 -15.60 -3.73 22.47
C PRO A 932 -16.65 -3.17 23.44
N GLY A 933 -17.55 -2.31 22.94
CA GLY A 933 -18.56 -1.61 23.72
C GLY A 933 -18.02 -0.54 24.69
N GLN A 934 -16.70 -0.41 24.87
CA GLN A 934 -16.07 0.40 25.94
C GLN A 934 -15.05 1.39 25.35
N PRO A 935 -15.51 2.49 24.72
CA PRO A 935 -14.65 3.50 24.10
C PRO A 935 -13.69 4.16 25.11
N ASP A 936 -14.12 4.38 26.35
CA ASP A 936 -13.29 5.04 27.38
C ASP A 936 -12.15 4.14 27.90
N ARG A 937 -12.19 2.83 27.61
CA ARG A 937 -11.08 1.88 27.84
C ARG A 937 -10.22 1.62 26.59
N SER A 938 -10.55 2.25 25.46
CA SER A 938 -9.92 2.03 24.16
C SER A 938 -8.81 3.05 23.88
N VAL A 939 -7.55 2.62 24.03
CA VAL A 939 -6.36 3.47 23.91
C VAL A 939 -6.19 4.03 22.49
N LEU A 940 -6.64 3.34 21.43
CA LEU A 940 -6.61 3.87 20.06
C LEU A 940 -7.42 5.17 19.93
N LEU A 941 -8.66 5.16 20.43
CA LEU A 941 -9.53 6.34 20.45
C LEU A 941 -8.92 7.47 21.27
N LYS A 942 -8.32 7.14 22.43
CA LYS A 942 -7.63 8.13 23.27
C LYS A 942 -6.42 8.78 22.58
N ARG A 943 -5.66 8.04 21.76
CA ARG A 943 -4.53 8.57 20.97
C ARG A 943 -5.00 9.46 19.81
N MET A 944 -6.15 9.16 19.21
CA MET A 944 -6.78 10.03 18.19
C MET A 944 -7.27 11.35 18.76
N ALA A 945 -7.81 11.34 19.99
CA ALA A 945 -8.39 12.48 20.69
C ALA A 945 -7.39 13.29 21.57
N ILE A 946 -6.10 13.27 21.24
CA ILE A 946 -5.06 14.12 21.87
C ILE A 946 -4.09 14.66 20.81
N ARG A 947 -3.37 15.74 21.14
CA ARG A 947 -2.20 16.20 20.38
C ARG A 947 -0.99 16.34 21.31
N GLY A 948 0.20 16.00 20.83
CA GLY A 948 1.42 15.81 21.63
C GLY A 948 1.86 14.34 21.78
N THR A 949 2.55 14.01 22.89
CA THR A 949 3.32 12.75 23.06
C THR A 949 2.47 11.47 23.00
N GLY A 950 2.51 10.79 21.85
CA GLY A 950 1.74 9.58 21.57
C GLY A 950 0.38 9.83 20.91
N GLN A 951 0.19 10.99 20.26
CA GLN A 951 -0.94 11.26 19.37
C GLN A 951 -1.00 10.30 18.17
N MET A 952 -2.18 10.14 17.57
CA MET A 952 -2.37 9.48 16.28
C MET A 952 -3.26 10.32 15.35
N PRO A 953 -2.86 10.61 14.10
CA PRO A 953 -1.56 10.29 13.48
C PRO A 953 -0.39 11.00 14.17
N LEU A 954 0.80 10.39 14.14
CA LEU A 954 1.97 10.87 14.87
C LEU A 954 2.45 12.26 14.39
N ILE A 955 2.34 12.54 13.09
CA ILE A 955 2.86 13.75 12.44
C ILE A 955 1.79 14.52 11.65
N ALA A 956 2.16 15.71 11.17
CA ALA A 956 1.40 16.54 10.21
C ALA A 956 -0.01 16.99 10.63
N THR A 957 -0.42 16.81 11.89
CA THR A 957 -1.70 17.29 12.42
C THR A 957 -1.52 17.99 13.77
N HIS A 958 -2.22 19.10 13.96
CA HIS A 958 -2.23 19.93 15.18
C HIS A 958 -3.63 20.06 15.78
N GLN A 959 -4.66 19.68 15.03
CA GLN A 959 -6.06 19.73 15.43
C GLN A 959 -6.67 18.33 15.42
N ILE A 960 -7.58 18.09 16.35
CA ILE A 960 -8.35 16.86 16.46
C ILE A 960 -9.40 16.86 15.35
N ASP A 961 -9.58 15.71 14.70
CA ASP A 961 -10.72 15.46 13.82
C ASP A 961 -11.85 14.93 14.71
N GLU A 962 -12.63 15.85 15.29
CA GLU A 962 -13.65 15.51 16.29
C GLU A 962 -14.78 14.67 15.66
N GLU A 963 -15.14 14.94 14.40
CA GLU A 963 -16.11 14.13 13.63
C GLU A 963 -15.62 12.67 13.49
N ALA A 964 -14.34 12.48 13.15
CA ALA A 964 -13.76 11.14 13.07
C ALA A 964 -13.64 10.47 14.45
N VAL A 965 -13.25 11.21 15.50
CA VAL A 965 -13.21 10.71 16.88
C VAL A 965 -14.59 10.21 17.32
N ASP A 966 -15.67 10.95 17.02
CA ASP A 966 -17.03 10.49 17.30
C ASP A 966 -17.45 9.29 16.44
N VAL A 967 -17.08 9.23 15.16
CA VAL A 967 -17.35 8.04 14.32
C VAL A 967 -16.62 6.79 14.86
N ILE A 968 -15.37 6.90 15.32
CA ILE A 968 -14.66 5.78 15.96
C ILE A 968 -15.29 5.43 17.31
N ARG A 969 -15.68 6.41 18.12
CA ARG A 969 -16.40 6.21 19.40
C ARG A 969 -17.70 5.43 19.19
N GLN A 970 -18.53 5.84 18.22
CA GLN A 970 -19.79 5.16 17.90
C GLN A 970 -19.56 3.77 17.28
N TRP A 971 -18.50 3.57 16.50
CA TRP A 971 -18.14 2.24 16.02
C TRP A 971 -17.79 1.29 17.17
N ILE A 972 -16.94 1.71 18.10
CA ILE A 972 -16.53 0.90 19.27
C ILE A 972 -17.74 0.59 20.18
N LEU A 973 -18.62 1.57 20.42
CA LEU A 973 -19.87 1.37 21.19
C LEU A 973 -20.81 0.33 20.58
N ASN A 974 -20.82 0.22 19.24
CA ASN A 974 -21.67 -0.71 18.50
C ASN A 974 -21.01 -2.08 18.23
N MET A 975 -19.78 -2.31 18.70
CA MET A 975 -19.18 -3.66 18.68
C MET A 975 -19.91 -4.58 19.68
N PRO A 976 -20.15 -5.86 19.34
CA PRO A 976 -20.56 -6.83 20.34
C PRO A 976 -19.48 -6.93 21.43
N ALA A 977 -19.89 -6.99 22.70
CA ALA A 977 -18.96 -7.25 23.79
C ALA A 977 -18.23 -8.57 23.56
N SER A 978 -16.96 -8.65 23.98
CA SER A 978 -16.25 -9.92 24.10
C SER A 978 -16.98 -10.81 25.11
N ASP A 979 -17.32 -12.04 24.73
CA ASP A 979 -17.69 -13.08 25.70
C ASP A 979 -16.47 -13.34 26.62
N GLU A 980 -16.67 -13.34 27.95
CA GLU A 980 -15.63 -13.54 28.98
C GLU A 980 -15.26 -15.03 29.21
#